data_AF-A0A814H0L8-F1
#
_entry.id   AF-A0A814H0L8-F1
#
_cell.length_a   1.000
_cell.length_b   1.000
_cell.length_c   1.000
_cell.angle_alpha   90.00
_cell.angle_beta   90.00
_cell.angle_gamma   90.00
#
_symmetry.space_group_name_H-M   'P 1'
#
loop_
_entity.id
_entity.type
_entity.pdbx_description
1 polymer ?
#
loop_
_entity_poly.entity_id
_entity_poly.type
_entity_poly.pdbx_seq_one_letter_code
_entity_poly.pdbx_strand_id
1 'polypeptide(L)'
;MKKKERNEFCLCVWKDFQERDESFCGCFGKYDNTIYILRLLIASVLQLAPTTPAITKEWIIHRLTATHNEDEGAGLLARFERNTESRNSLIVIGATDERLLVGAEELRIQKWDTTKGGLADFLVADIEHFQNSENPGDILLKSEKQRIIFEEIQNLRPMKSEHAVPGVPTRSLSFEHDTIFTVLQDLKFIVNFFPLHDKEDIKLMEYDWFKSKTSIIKSQDIHKIRNYFGDNVAFYFAFLEFYTKALIPTSVLGILLSVLPFSDFTKYSFFCVFNVIWWTVFMERWKRLTNKLAYQWGTLDLQIFQRPRPPYYGDLQPSPITGRLEPLYPAWKRQVKKYLVSYPIVMGCLAFALTLYFTYYKIQQRTNASFPLENPSNPIETKVRRMLPSMVYSLSLIPVKLIYKNIATFLTDYENHRLQTAYENNLTSKLFIFFFVNSFVGLFYQAFFNVNYENVVQLLTTLVIINALILKFTEQVLPYVMKTVKKSQLDRSGSVDTKASEAIKQSKTLTPFEGTYGDYLTIFEQYGYIALFSAVFPWVAICGFINNIFELRADAFKYCYVYQRPFAQPASNIGSWHYAFDILSSIAIVTNTALIAMQPSVREYFSSYSTVEYILLFVAAEHILLAIKFAIDFAIPDVPHEVEIAQARSLYESSQALRRERRERKIDNGEKTITKL
;
A
#
# COMPACT_ATOMS: atom_id res chain seq x y z
N MET A 1 33.80 1.32 -26.67
CA MET A 1 32.98 2.42 -27.22
C MET A 1 32.57 3.37 -26.12
N LYS A 2 32.91 4.65 -26.28
CA LYS A 2 32.40 5.73 -25.42
C LYS A 2 30.87 5.77 -25.56
N LYS A 3 30.15 6.10 -24.48
CA LYS A 3 28.68 5.95 -24.37
C LYS A 3 27.90 6.71 -25.48
N LYS A 4 28.47 7.82 -25.97
CA LYS A 4 27.94 8.61 -27.10
C LYS A 4 27.94 7.85 -28.43
N GLU A 5 29.02 7.13 -28.74
CA GLU A 5 29.12 6.25 -29.92
C GLU A 5 28.14 5.08 -29.81
N ARG A 6 27.78 4.66 -28.59
CA ARG A 6 26.83 3.55 -28.35
C ARG A 6 25.37 3.97 -28.58
N ASN A 7 25.01 5.20 -28.20
CA ASN A 7 23.66 5.75 -28.44
C ASN A 7 23.47 6.13 -29.92
N GLU A 8 24.48 6.73 -30.56
CA GLU A 8 24.47 6.97 -32.02
C GLU A 8 24.43 5.66 -32.80
N PHE A 9 25.16 4.62 -32.37
CA PHE A 9 25.08 3.28 -32.97
C PHE A 9 23.70 2.63 -32.77
N CYS A 10 23.06 2.80 -31.62
CA CYS A 10 21.69 2.27 -31.39
C CYS A 10 20.64 2.99 -32.25
N LEU A 11 20.75 4.32 -32.42
CA LEU A 11 19.86 5.11 -33.28
C LEU A 11 20.11 4.83 -34.78
N CYS A 12 21.36 4.64 -35.19
CA CYS A 12 21.72 4.34 -36.59
C CYS A 12 21.26 2.92 -36.98
N VAL A 13 21.46 1.93 -36.11
CA VAL A 13 20.97 0.56 -36.31
C VAL A 13 19.44 0.48 -36.29
N TRP A 14 18.77 1.34 -35.51
CA TRP A 14 17.30 1.42 -35.49
C TRP A 14 16.72 2.01 -36.78
N LYS A 15 17.34 3.07 -37.33
CA LYS A 15 16.93 3.67 -38.61
C LYS A 15 17.21 2.75 -39.82
N ASP A 16 18.38 2.13 -39.89
CA ASP A 16 18.73 1.25 -41.03
C ASP A 16 17.92 -0.05 -41.07
N PHE A 17 17.33 -0.49 -39.95
CA PHE A 17 16.50 -1.72 -39.88
C PHE A 17 15.03 -1.49 -40.28
N GLN A 18 14.57 -0.23 -40.34
CA GLN A 18 13.22 0.10 -40.83
C GLN A 18 13.12 0.14 -42.37
N GLU A 19 14.25 0.28 -43.09
CA GLU A 19 14.25 0.69 -44.50
C GLU A 19 14.69 -0.36 -45.54
N ARG A 20 15.07 -1.61 -45.21
CA ARG A 20 15.63 -2.53 -46.25
C ARG A 20 15.15 -3.98 -46.27
N ASP A 21 14.79 -4.39 -47.50
CA ASP A 21 14.43 -5.73 -47.98
C ASP A 21 15.52 -6.81 -47.79
N GLU A 22 15.05 -8.05 -47.70
CA GLU A 22 15.67 -9.33 -47.26
C GLU A 22 16.99 -9.82 -47.90
N SER A 23 17.77 -9.01 -48.63
CA SER A 23 18.87 -9.53 -49.45
C SER A 23 20.29 -9.44 -48.87
N PHE A 24 20.51 -8.82 -47.71
CA PHE A 24 21.86 -8.67 -47.11
C PHE A 24 22.10 -9.61 -45.92
N CYS A 25 21.76 -10.89 -46.09
CA CYS A 25 22.02 -11.94 -45.09
C CYS A 25 23.28 -12.73 -45.45
N GLY A 26 24.44 -12.06 -45.40
CA GLY A 26 25.74 -12.68 -45.61
C GLY A 26 26.81 -11.84 -44.92
N CYS A 27 27.53 -12.45 -43.97
CA CYS A 27 28.70 -11.87 -43.29
C CYS A 27 28.47 -10.95 -42.08
N PHE A 28 27.54 -11.24 -41.16
CA PHE A 28 27.76 -10.94 -39.73
C PHE A 28 27.00 -11.97 -38.86
N GLY A 29 27.72 -12.57 -37.92
CA GLY A 29 27.26 -13.70 -37.11
C GLY A 29 25.98 -13.40 -36.32
N LYS A 30 25.05 -14.35 -36.38
CA LYS A 30 23.82 -14.45 -35.58
C LYS A 30 24.10 -14.35 -34.08
N TYR A 31 23.90 -13.17 -33.47
CA TYR A 31 23.65 -13.02 -32.04
C TYR A 31 22.76 -11.77 -31.78
N ASP A 32 21.50 -12.02 -31.41
CA ASP A 32 20.71 -11.44 -30.31
C ASP A 32 21.01 -10.04 -29.71
N ASN A 33 21.61 -9.09 -30.43
CA ASN A 33 21.98 -7.78 -29.87
C ASN A 33 20.76 -6.87 -29.61
N THR A 34 19.63 -7.05 -30.31
CA THR A 34 18.41 -6.24 -30.10
C THR A 34 17.61 -6.68 -28.87
N ILE A 35 17.71 -7.96 -28.47
CA ILE A 35 17.17 -8.43 -27.18
C ILE A 35 18.03 -7.88 -26.03
N TYR A 36 19.34 -7.69 -26.24
CA TYR A 36 20.22 -7.06 -25.26
C TYR A 36 19.88 -5.59 -25.00
N ILE A 37 19.53 -4.82 -26.04
CA ILE A 37 19.18 -3.40 -25.89
C ILE A 37 17.89 -3.21 -25.07
N LEU A 38 16.90 -4.08 -25.22
CA LEU A 38 15.66 -4.05 -24.42
C LEU A 38 15.76 -4.79 -23.07
N ARG A 39 16.76 -5.66 -22.88
CA ARG A 39 17.14 -6.18 -21.55
C ARG A 39 17.71 -5.10 -20.63
N LEU A 40 18.17 -3.98 -21.18
CA LEU A 40 18.79 -2.88 -20.45
C LEU A 40 17.82 -1.74 -20.11
N LEU A 41 16.56 -1.80 -20.56
CA LEU A 41 15.57 -0.75 -20.37
C LEU A 41 14.47 -1.22 -19.42
N ILE A 42 14.07 -0.34 -18.50
CA ILE A 42 12.98 -0.57 -17.55
C ILE A 42 11.70 -0.83 -18.34
N ALA A 43 11.21 -2.07 -18.25
CA ALA A 43 10.11 -2.55 -19.09
C ALA A 43 8.84 -2.80 -18.28
N SER A 44 7.70 -2.37 -18.83
CA SER A 44 6.35 -2.69 -18.37
C SER A 44 5.63 -3.52 -19.43
N VAL A 45 4.67 -4.33 -19.01
CA VAL A 45 3.92 -5.22 -19.89
C VAL A 45 2.45 -4.86 -19.87
N LEU A 46 1.92 -4.54 -21.05
CA LEU A 46 0.49 -4.40 -21.29
C LEU A 46 -0.05 -5.68 -21.92
N GLN A 47 -0.93 -6.37 -21.20
CA GLN A 47 -1.56 -7.60 -21.64
C GLN A 47 -2.94 -7.31 -22.21
N LEU A 48 -3.11 -7.61 -23.50
CA LEU A 48 -4.35 -7.44 -24.23
C LEU A 48 -5.19 -8.73 -24.26
N ALA A 49 -6.51 -8.56 -24.32
CA ALA A 49 -7.44 -9.65 -24.45
C ALA A 49 -7.28 -10.34 -25.82
N PRO A 50 -7.44 -11.68 -25.90
CA PRO A 50 -7.36 -12.41 -27.17
C PRO A 50 -8.38 -11.93 -28.23
N THR A 51 -9.48 -11.35 -27.77
CA THR A 51 -10.59 -10.79 -28.57
C THR A 51 -10.24 -9.45 -29.24
N THR A 52 -9.14 -8.80 -28.85
CA THR A 52 -8.77 -7.48 -29.37
C THR A 52 -8.44 -7.58 -30.88
N PRO A 53 -9.08 -6.77 -31.74
CA PRO A 53 -8.81 -6.78 -33.19
C PRO A 53 -7.35 -6.41 -33.51
N ALA A 54 -6.79 -6.98 -34.58
CA ALA A 54 -5.40 -6.73 -34.99
C ALA A 54 -5.14 -5.24 -35.27
N ILE A 55 -6.06 -4.57 -35.96
CA ILE A 55 -5.99 -3.14 -36.26
C ILE A 55 -5.94 -2.31 -34.98
N THR A 56 -6.74 -2.65 -33.97
CA THR A 56 -6.72 -1.98 -32.66
C THR A 56 -5.36 -2.14 -31.97
N LYS A 57 -4.75 -3.34 -32.08
CA LYS A 57 -3.44 -3.62 -31.48
C LYS A 57 -2.34 -2.76 -32.11
N GLU A 58 -2.31 -2.67 -33.44
CA GLU A 58 -1.35 -1.84 -34.18
C GLU A 58 -1.54 -0.35 -33.86
N TRP A 59 -2.79 0.11 -33.80
CA TRP A 59 -3.13 1.46 -33.39
C TRP A 59 -2.61 1.79 -31.98
N ILE A 60 -2.79 0.88 -31.00
CA ILE A 60 -2.25 1.06 -29.64
C ILE A 60 -0.73 1.26 -29.68
N ILE A 61 0.01 0.41 -30.42
CA ILE A 61 1.46 0.57 -30.52
C ILE A 61 1.81 1.90 -31.16
N HIS A 62 1.17 2.27 -32.27
CA HIS A 62 1.42 3.53 -32.94
C HIS A 62 1.25 4.71 -31.98
N ARG A 63 0.16 4.75 -31.21
CA ARG A 63 -0.09 5.82 -30.23
C ARG A 63 0.89 5.84 -29.07
N LEU A 64 1.40 4.68 -28.65
CA LEU A 64 2.45 4.60 -27.64
C LEU A 64 3.79 5.11 -28.18
N THR A 65 4.12 4.85 -29.45
CA THR A 65 5.41 5.22 -30.06
C THR A 65 5.45 6.62 -30.67
N ALA A 66 4.30 7.16 -31.07
CA ALA A 66 4.17 8.48 -31.65
C ALA A 66 4.74 9.56 -30.71
N THR A 67 5.37 10.58 -31.28
CA THR A 67 5.96 11.68 -30.50
C THR A 67 4.88 12.65 -30.03
N HIS A 68 5.18 13.40 -28.96
CA HIS A 68 4.25 14.36 -28.39
C HIS A 68 4.00 15.58 -29.31
N ASN A 69 4.95 15.89 -30.21
CA ASN A 69 4.92 17.09 -31.06
C ASN A 69 4.19 16.90 -32.39
N GLU A 70 4.17 15.68 -32.95
CA GLU A 70 3.59 15.43 -34.27
C GLU A 70 2.20 14.79 -34.16
N ASP A 71 1.99 13.86 -33.21
CA ASP A 71 0.80 12.99 -33.18
C ASP A 71 0.10 12.92 -31.80
N GLU A 72 0.42 13.83 -30.87
CA GLU A 72 -0.08 13.77 -29.47
C GLU A 72 0.08 12.36 -28.85
N GLY A 73 1.22 11.71 -29.15
CA GLY A 73 1.56 10.37 -28.65
C GLY A 73 2.40 10.39 -27.37
N ALA A 74 2.65 9.21 -26.80
CA ALA A 74 3.37 9.09 -25.52
C ALA A 74 4.91 9.19 -25.64
N GLY A 75 5.47 9.02 -26.84
CA GLY A 75 6.92 8.99 -27.09
C GLY A 75 7.64 7.82 -26.41
N LEU A 76 6.94 6.70 -26.19
CA LEU A 76 7.46 5.51 -25.52
C LEU A 76 7.99 4.49 -26.54
N LEU A 77 8.81 3.55 -26.07
CA LEU A 77 9.26 2.42 -26.87
C LEU A 77 8.30 1.25 -26.65
N ALA A 78 7.45 0.92 -27.62
CA ALA A 78 6.51 -0.18 -27.52
C ALA A 78 6.74 -1.22 -28.62
N ARG A 79 6.71 -2.51 -28.27
CA ARG A 79 6.76 -3.61 -29.25
C ARG A 79 5.88 -4.78 -28.82
N PHE A 80 5.37 -5.55 -29.78
CA PHE A 80 4.81 -6.86 -29.48
C PHE A 80 5.90 -7.84 -29.09
N GLU A 81 5.64 -8.63 -28.06
CA GLU A 81 6.51 -9.75 -27.72
C GLU A 81 6.26 -10.90 -28.70
N ARG A 82 7.33 -11.33 -29.39
CA ARG A 82 7.25 -12.45 -30.34
C ARG A 82 7.02 -13.74 -29.56
N ASN A 83 5.84 -14.33 -29.72
CA ASN A 83 5.52 -15.65 -29.18
C ASN A 83 4.89 -16.49 -30.30
N THR A 84 5.30 -17.74 -30.41
CA THR A 84 4.81 -18.71 -31.39
C THR A 84 3.36 -19.14 -31.12
N GLU A 85 2.87 -18.99 -29.88
CA GLU A 85 1.52 -19.46 -29.48
C GLU A 85 0.48 -18.36 -29.23
N SER A 86 0.89 -17.11 -28.94
CA SER A 86 -0.04 -16.02 -28.63
C SER A 86 -0.09 -14.99 -29.75
N ARG A 87 -1.27 -14.78 -30.35
CA ARG A 87 -1.60 -13.77 -31.40
C ARG A 87 -1.28 -12.32 -30.99
N ASN A 88 -0.01 -11.96 -30.79
CA ASN A 88 0.45 -10.61 -30.44
C ASN A 88 -0.36 -9.96 -29.29
N SER A 89 -0.54 -10.67 -28.17
CA SER A 89 -1.37 -10.19 -27.05
C SER A 89 -0.58 -9.52 -25.93
N LEU A 90 0.75 -9.51 -26.01
CA LEU A 90 1.63 -8.90 -25.01
C LEU A 90 2.43 -7.78 -25.67
N ILE A 91 2.31 -6.57 -25.15
CA ILE A 91 3.10 -5.42 -25.55
C ILE A 91 4.10 -5.13 -24.44
N VAL A 92 5.39 -5.10 -24.77
CA VAL A 92 6.45 -4.65 -23.87
C VAL A 92 6.71 -3.18 -24.15
N ILE A 93 6.67 -2.38 -23.10
CA ILE A 93 6.77 -0.93 -23.14
C ILE A 93 7.97 -0.48 -22.31
N GLY A 94 8.83 0.34 -22.88
CA GLY A 94 9.93 1.03 -22.20
C GLY A 94 10.00 2.49 -22.63
N ALA A 95 11.06 3.18 -22.24
CA ALA A 95 11.31 4.56 -22.62
C ALA A 95 12.82 4.82 -22.69
N THR A 96 13.21 5.84 -23.46
CA THR A 96 14.59 6.36 -23.43
C THR A 96 14.82 7.17 -22.15
N ASP A 97 16.08 7.27 -21.70
CA ASP A 97 16.40 8.08 -20.51
C ASP A 97 15.96 9.54 -20.70
N GLU A 98 16.12 10.10 -21.90
CA GLU A 98 15.66 11.47 -22.24
C GLU A 98 14.16 11.65 -22.03
N ARG A 99 13.33 10.71 -22.54
CA ARG A 99 11.87 10.76 -22.34
C ARG A 99 11.49 10.66 -20.87
N LEU A 100 12.20 9.83 -20.11
CA LEU A 100 11.97 9.65 -18.68
C LEU A 100 12.31 10.92 -17.88
N LEU A 101 13.37 11.65 -18.25
CA LEU A 101 13.71 12.91 -17.60
C LEU A 101 12.65 13.99 -17.88
N VAL A 102 12.17 14.09 -19.12
CA VAL A 102 11.04 15.00 -19.45
C VAL A 102 9.79 14.60 -18.68
N GLY A 103 9.48 13.31 -18.60
CA GLY A 103 8.33 12.82 -17.83
C GLY A 103 8.46 13.07 -16.32
N ALA A 104 9.69 13.06 -15.79
CA ALA A 104 9.95 13.42 -14.40
C ALA A 104 9.65 14.91 -14.11
N GLU A 105 9.96 15.79 -15.05
CA GLU A 105 9.61 17.23 -14.98
C GLU A 105 8.10 17.44 -15.09
N GLU A 106 7.43 16.74 -16.03
CA GLU A 106 5.97 16.79 -16.22
C GLU A 106 5.20 16.34 -14.95
N LEU A 107 5.73 15.33 -14.26
CA LEU A 107 5.21 14.83 -12.99
C LEU A 107 5.68 15.62 -11.76
N ARG A 108 6.54 16.63 -11.94
CA ARG A 108 7.14 17.44 -10.87
C ARG A 108 7.77 16.58 -9.77
N ILE A 109 8.56 15.59 -10.17
CA ILE A 109 9.28 14.75 -9.21
C ILE A 109 10.31 15.63 -8.49
N GLN A 110 10.31 15.58 -7.15
CA GLN A 110 11.27 16.33 -6.37
C GLN A 110 12.58 15.55 -6.21
N LYS A 111 13.71 16.26 -6.37
CA LYS A 111 15.06 15.72 -6.25
C LYS A 111 15.93 16.64 -5.41
N TRP A 112 17.01 16.08 -4.86
CA TRP A 112 17.95 16.85 -4.07
C TRP A 112 18.80 17.73 -4.98
N ASP A 113 18.66 19.04 -4.81
CA ASP A 113 19.43 20.08 -5.48
C ASP A 113 20.67 20.40 -4.63
N THR A 114 21.85 20.09 -5.19
CA THR A 114 23.15 20.28 -4.55
C THR A 114 23.53 21.76 -4.41
N THR A 115 23.01 22.62 -5.28
CA THR A 115 23.29 24.07 -5.25
C THR A 115 22.49 24.78 -4.16
N LYS A 116 21.22 24.40 -3.99
CA LYS A 116 20.33 24.97 -2.96
C LYS A 116 20.51 24.29 -1.60
N GLY A 117 20.99 23.05 -1.58
CA GLY A 117 21.11 22.23 -0.38
C GLY A 117 19.75 21.80 0.16
N GLY A 118 18.84 21.41 -0.73
CA GLY A 118 17.46 21.07 -0.38
C GLY A 118 16.72 20.36 -1.52
N LEU A 119 15.45 20.04 -1.31
CA LEU A 119 14.61 19.44 -2.35
C LEU A 119 14.05 20.53 -3.27
N ALA A 120 14.08 20.26 -4.57
CA ALA A 120 13.48 21.09 -5.59
C ALA A 120 12.76 20.22 -6.62
N ASP A 121 11.77 20.79 -7.29
CA ASP A 121 11.14 20.16 -8.45
C ASP A 121 12.19 19.92 -9.54
N PHE A 122 12.21 18.71 -10.10
CA PHE A 122 13.16 18.34 -11.13
C PHE A 122 12.87 19.09 -12.43
N LEU A 123 13.91 19.71 -12.99
CA LEU A 123 13.87 20.40 -14.28
C LEU A 123 14.98 19.84 -15.16
N VAL A 124 14.65 19.50 -16.41
CA VAL A 124 15.63 18.99 -17.37
C VAL A 124 16.69 20.05 -17.68
N ALA A 125 16.32 21.33 -17.69
CA ALA A 125 17.23 22.45 -17.92
C ALA A 125 18.32 22.56 -16.84
N ASP A 126 18.00 22.19 -15.60
CA ASP A 126 18.88 22.33 -14.42
C ASP A 126 19.49 20.97 -13.99
N ILE A 127 19.60 20.01 -14.91
CA ILE A 127 19.99 18.62 -14.58
C ILE A 127 21.32 18.52 -13.82
N GLU A 128 22.27 19.44 -14.09
CA GLU A 128 23.59 19.48 -13.47
C GLU A 128 23.54 19.78 -11.96
N HIS A 129 22.50 20.49 -11.51
CA HIS A 129 22.33 20.86 -10.10
C HIS A 129 21.88 19.69 -9.21
N PHE A 130 21.32 18.63 -9.79
CA PHE A 130 20.76 17.52 -9.03
C PHE A 130 21.80 16.46 -8.68
N GLN A 131 21.58 15.78 -7.54
CA GLN A 131 22.44 14.67 -7.11
C GLN A 131 22.47 13.55 -8.16
N ASN A 132 23.65 12.93 -8.34
CA ASN A 132 23.93 11.89 -9.33
C ASN A 132 23.83 12.36 -10.80
N SER A 133 24.00 13.67 -11.05
CA SER A 133 23.99 14.24 -12.41
C SER A 133 25.07 13.68 -13.35
N GLU A 134 26.13 13.07 -12.82
CA GLU A 134 27.17 12.37 -13.60
C GLU A 134 26.60 11.30 -14.55
N ASN A 135 25.54 10.61 -14.10
CA ASN A 135 24.81 9.62 -14.89
C ASN A 135 23.30 9.97 -14.89
N PRO A 136 22.76 10.54 -15.98
CA PRO A 136 21.34 10.91 -16.06
C PRO A 136 20.37 9.75 -15.76
N GLY A 137 20.77 8.52 -16.10
CA GLY A 137 20.00 7.31 -15.80
C GLY A 137 19.91 6.95 -14.31
N ASP A 138 20.79 7.46 -13.45
CA ASP A 138 20.84 7.16 -12.01
C ASP A 138 20.17 8.23 -11.15
N ILE A 139 19.75 9.35 -11.76
CA ILE A 139 18.96 10.41 -11.11
C ILE A 139 17.58 9.88 -10.70
N LEU A 140 16.98 9.08 -11.59
CA LEU A 140 15.65 8.51 -11.41
C LEU A 140 15.73 7.09 -10.83
N LEU A 141 14.94 6.84 -9.79
CA LEU A 141 14.77 5.52 -9.19
C LEU A 141 14.12 4.55 -10.18
N LYS A 142 14.39 3.24 -10.05
CA LYS A 142 13.75 2.24 -10.91
C LYS A 142 12.21 2.28 -10.79
N SER A 143 11.71 2.55 -9.59
CA SER A 143 10.28 2.73 -9.28
C SER A 143 9.69 3.99 -9.93
N GLU A 144 10.40 5.12 -9.90
CA GLU A 144 9.98 6.37 -10.54
C GLU A 144 9.90 6.24 -12.06
N LYS A 145 10.90 5.60 -12.69
CA LYS A 145 10.89 5.37 -14.14
C LYS A 145 9.65 4.57 -14.58
N GLN A 146 9.22 3.59 -13.79
CA GLN A 146 7.98 2.83 -14.07
C GLN A 146 6.72 3.65 -13.83
N ARG A 147 6.72 4.49 -12.78
CA ARG A 147 5.62 5.42 -12.52
C ARG A 147 5.45 6.41 -13.67
N ILE A 148 6.54 6.94 -14.21
CA ILE A 148 6.49 7.84 -15.37
C ILE A 148 5.82 7.13 -16.55
N ILE A 149 6.28 5.93 -16.92
CA ILE A 149 5.67 5.14 -18.00
C ILE A 149 4.18 4.88 -17.74
N PHE A 150 3.83 4.55 -16.49
CA PHE A 150 2.44 4.30 -16.10
C PHE A 150 1.56 5.53 -16.27
N GLU A 151 2.00 6.68 -15.75
CA GLU A 151 1.26 7.94 -15.85
C GLU A 151 1.11 8.39 -17.30
N GLU A 152 2.15 8.26 -18.13
CA GLU A 152 2.09 8.61 -19.55
C GLU A 152 1.02 7.80 -20.29
N ILE A 153 0.95 6.50 -20.02
CA ILE A 153 -0.04 5.62 -20.65
C ILE A 153 -1.45 5.92 -20.14
N GLN A 154 -1.62 6.17 -18.85
CA GLN A 154 -2.94 6.47 -18.27
C GLN A 154 -3.49 7.81 -18.75
N ASN A 155 -2.61 8.77 -19.01
CA ASN A 155 -2.96 10.12 -19.42
C ASN A 155 -3.00 10.30 -20.95
N LEU A 156 -2.69 9.25 -21.73
CA LEU A 156 -2.72 9.29 -23.19
C LEU A 156 -4.15 9.54 -23.70
N ARG A 157 -4.31 10.58 -24.50
CA ARG A 157 -5.60 11.00 -25.06
C ARG A 157 -5.75 10.60 -26.53
N PRO A 158 -6.97 10.34 -27.01
CA PRO A 158 -7.21 10.18 -28.45
C PRO A 158 -6.86 11.48 -29.18
N MET A 159 -6.66 11.43 -30.50
CA MET A 159 -6.43 12.64 -31.31
C MET A 159 -7.76 13.29 -31.69
N LYS A 160 -7.75 14.58 -32.04
CA LYS A 160 -8.96 15.29 -32.51
C LYS A 160 -9.57 14.67 -33.78
N SER A 161 -8.76 14.02 -34.61
CA SER A 161 -9.18 13.32 -35.83
C SER A 161 -9.76 11.92 -35.57
N GLU A 162 -9.59 11.37 -34.37
CA GLU A 162 -10.04 10.03 -34.03
C GLU A 162 -11.44 10.07 -33.40
N HIS A 163 -12.42 9.56 -34.12
CA HIS A 163 -13.82 9.54 -33.67
C HIS A 163 -14.27 8.20 -33.09
N ALA A 164 -13.50 7.12 -33.29
CA ALA A 164 -13.81 5.79 -32.77
C ALA A 164 -12.54 4.94 -32.64
N VAL A 165 -12.58 3.93 -31.77
CA VAL A 165 -11.50 2.96 -31.65
C VAL A 165 -11.43 2.13 -32.95
N PRO A 166 -10.28 2.05 -33.63
CA PRO A 166 -10.17 1.28 -34.87
C PRO A 166 -10.56 -0.19 -34.66
N GLY A 167 -11.46 -0.70 -35.49
CA GLY A 167 -12.01 -2.06 -35.37
C GLY A 167 -13.22 -2.20 -34.43
N VAL A 168 -13.62 -1.13 -33.73
CA VAL A 168 -14.81 -1.10 -32.86
C VAL A 168 -15.61 0.20 -33.10
N PRO A 169 -16.41 0.26 -34.18
CA PRO A 169 -17.14 1.49 -34.53
C PRO A 169 -18.27 1.85 -33.54
N THR A 170 -18.64 0.93 -32.63
CA THR A 170 -19.73 1.12 -31.67
C THR A 170 -19.39 2.04 -30.51
N ARG A 171 -18.10 2.27 -30.20
CA ARG A 171 -17.66 3.19 -29.15
C ARG A 171 -16.96 4.38 -29.78
N SER A 172 -17.63 5.54 -29.73
CA SER A 172 -17.02 6.81 -30.14
C SER A 172 -15.91 7.20 -29.18
N LEU A 173 -14.87 7.85 -29.69
CA LEU A 173 -13.80 8.48 -28.91
C LEU A 173 -14.05 9.99 -28.87
N SER A 174 -13.96 10.58 -27.69
CA SER A 174 -13.94 12.03 -27.54
C SER A 174 -12.58 12.52 -27.05
N PHE A 175 -11.92 13.38 -27.84
CA PHE A 175 -10.65 14.05 -27.51
C PHE A 175 -10.67 14.68 -26.11
N GLU A 176 -11.75 15.38 -25.80
CA GLU A 176 -11.85 16.17 -24.57
C GLU A 176 -12.15 15.30 -23.35
N HIS A 177 -12.74 14.11 -23.54
CA HIS A 177 -13.42 13.38 -22.46
C HIS A 177 -12.77 12.02 -22.13
N ASP A 178 -12.25 11.32 -23.14
CA ASP A 178 -11.78 9.95 -22.99
C ASP A 178 -10.23 9.92 -22.86
N THR A 179 -9.70 8.99 -22.06
CA THR A 179 -8.30 8.55 -22.21
C THR A 179 -8.29 7.22 -22.93
N ILE A 180 -7.27 6.97 -23.75
CA ILE A 180 -7.17 5.72 -24.52
C ILE A 180 -7.18 4.52 -23.55
N PHE A 181 -6.47 4.63 -22.43
CA PHE A 181 -6.40 3.58 -21.43
C PHE A 181 -7.77 3.24 -20.81
N THR A 182 -8.55 4.24 -20.39
CA THR A 182 -9.87 4.02 -19.77
C THR A 182 -10.86 3.40 -20.74
N VAL A 183 -10.89 3.87 -21.99
CA VAL A 183 -11.77 3.30 -23.04
C VAL A 183 -11.42 1.84 -23.31
N LEU A 184 -10.13 1.49 -23.36
CA LEU A 184 -9.69 0.11 -23.55
C LEU A 184 -10.01 -0.78 -22.34
N GLN A 185 -10.03 -0.23 -21.12
CA GLN A 185 -10.50 -0.94 -19.92
C GLN A 185 -12.02 -1.19 -19.96
N ASP A 186 -12.82 -0.18 -20.36
CA ASP A 186 -14.27 -0.31 -20.49
C ASP A 186 -14.66 -1.37 -21.53
N LEU A 187 -13.92 -1.43 -22.64
CA LEU A 187 -14.06 -2.46 -23.68
C LEU A 187 -13.52 -3.84 -23.25
N LYS A 188 -12.92 -3.95 -22.06
CA LYS A 188 -12.25 -5.15 -21.53
C LYS A 188 -11.15 -5.68 -22.46
N PHE A 189 -10.50 -4.78 -23.19
CA PHE A 189 -9.36 -5.11 -24.05
C PHE A 189 -8.05 -5.18 -23.26
N ILE A 190 -7.93 -4.42 -22.17
CA ILE A 190 -6.79 -4.53 -21.25
C ILE A 190 -7.12 -5.58 -20.19
N VAL A 191 -6.35 -6.65 -20.15
CA VAL A 191 -6.47 -7.71 -19.13
C VAL A 191 -5.65 -7.36 -17.90
N ASN A 192 -4.41 -6.90 -18.12
CA ASN A 192 -3.49 -6.57 -17.05
C ASN A 192 -2.42 -5.58 -17.54
N PHE A 193 -1.90 -4.76 -16.63
CA PHE A 193 -0.79 -3.86 -16.90
C PHE A 193 0.13 -3.85 -15.67
N PHE A 194 1.37 -4.28 -15.83
CA PHE A 194 2.31 -4.42 -14.72
C PHE A 194 3.78 -4.22 -15.14
N PRO A 195 4.63 -3.66 -14.28
CA PRO A 195 6.07 -3.59 -14.50
C PRO A 195 6.75 -4.96 -14.38
N LEU A 196 7.84 -5.16 -15.12
CA LEU A 196 8.64 -6.38 -15.00
C LEU A 196 9.56 -6.35 -13.79
N HIS A 197 9.69 -7.51 -13.15
CA HIS A 197 10.74 -7.77 -12.19
C HIS A 197 12.09 -7.94 -12.89
N ASP A 198 13.07 -7.17 -12.44
CA ASP A 198 14.49 -7.42 -12.69
C ASP A 198 14.98 -8.55 -11.77
N LYS A 199 15.50 -9.63 -12.38
CA LYS A 199 15.97 -10.81 -11.64
C LYS A 199 17.23 -10.54 -10.82
N GLU A 200 18.07 -9.61 -11.24
CA GLU A 200 19.32 -9.32 -10.53
C GLU A 200 19.01 -8.57 -9.24
N ASP A 201 18.19 -7.53 -9.32
CA ASP A 201 17.72 -6.79 -8.15
C ASP A 201 17.00 -7.70 -7.16
N ILE A 202 16.10 -8.57 -7.63
CA ILE A 202 15.35 -9.48 -6.74
C ILE A 202 16.29 -10.45 -6.03
N LYS A 203 17.33 -10.96 -6.70
CA LYS A 203 18.34 -11.83 -6.05
C LYS A 203 19.16 -11.08 -5.01
N LEU A 204 19.52 -9.82 -5.28
CA LEU A 204 20.23 -8.98 -4.32
C LEU A 204 19.34 -8.70 -3.10
N MET A 205 18.08 -8.34 -3.32
CA MET A 205 17.09 -8.14 -2.25
C MET A 205 16.86 -9.41 -1.46
N GLU A 206 16.74 -10.57 -2.11
CA GLU A 206 16.61 -11.88 -1.46
C GLU A 206 17.78 -12.19 -0.51
N TYR A 207 19.01 -11.86 -0.93
CA TYR A 207 20.19 -12.07 -0.10
C TYR A 207 20.15 -11.23 1.18
N ASP A 208 19.85 -9.94 1.02
CA ASP A 208 19.75 -8.98 2.12
C ASP A 208 18.56 -9.29 3.05
N TRP A 209 17.42 -9.71 2.50
CA TRP A 209 16.15 -9.84 3.23
C TRP A 209 15.88 -11.20 3.86
N PHE A 210 16.39 -12.33 3.38
CA PHE A 210 16.06 -13.61 4.05
C PHE A 210 17.09 -14.73 3.91
N LYS A 211 18.11 -14.61 3.04
CA LYS A 211 19.18 -15.64 2.99
C LYS A 211 20.34 -15.37 3.94
N SER A 212 20.66 -14.11 4.25
CA SER A 212 21.75 -13.81 5.17
C SER A 212 21.43 -14.19 6.61
N LYS A 213 22.38 -14.83 7.31
CA LYS A 213 22.25 -15.16 8.75
C LYS A 213 22.10 -13.92 9.64
N THR A 214 22.66 -12.79 9.22
CA THR A 214 22.52 -11.50 9.94
C THR A 214 21.20 -10.78 9.62
N SER A 215 20.42 -11.29 8.67
CA SER A 215 19.21 -10.64 8.20
C SER A 215 18.19 -10.46 9.33
N ILE A 216 18.10 -11.41 10.28
CA ILE A 216 17.18 -11.36 11.44
C ILE A 216 17.42 -10.14 12.33
N ILE A 217 18.67 -9.69 12.46
CA ILE A 217 19.08 -8.63 13.39
C ILE A 217 19.29 -7.29 12.66
N LYS A 218 19.69 -7.34 11.38
CA LYS A 218 19.96 -6.14 10.57
C LYS A 218 18.65 -5.44 10.21
N SER A 219 18.62 -4.12 10.44
CA SER A 219 17.53 -3.26 9.99
C SER A 219 17.42 -3.27 8.46
N GLN A 220 16.21 -3.16 7.91
CA GLN A 220 16.01 -3.18 6.46
C GLN A 220 16.49 -1.87 5.84
N ASP A 221 17.02 -1.97 4.62
CA ASP A 221 17.37 -0.79 3.84
C ASP A 221 16.13 -0.29 3.09
N ILE A 222 15.35 0.56 3.75
CA ILE A 222 14.08 1.09 3.24
C ILE A 222 14.30 1.85 1.91
N HIS A 223 15.47 2.46 1.71
CA HIS A 223 15.77 3.18 0.47
C HIS A 223 15.93 2.23 -0.73
N LYS A 224 16.50 1.03 -0.53
CA LYS A 224 16.51 -0.01 -1.57
C LYS A 224 15.09 -0.50 -1.92
N ILE A 225 14.25 -0.70 -0.91
CA ILE A 225 12.84 -1.09 -1.09
C ILE A 225 12.13 -0.03 -1.92
N ARG A 226 12.29 1.24 -1.56
CA ARG A 226 11.71 2.39 -2.26
C ARG A 226 12.20 2.47 -3.71
N ASN A 227 13.50 2.30 -3.95
CA ASN A 227 14.07 2.34 -5.30
C ASN A 227 13.42 1.30 -6.22
N TYR A 228 13.06 0.14 -5.68
CA TYR A 228 12.49 -0.95 -6.47
C TYR A 228 10.95 -0.93 -6.50
N PHE A 229 10.29 -0.91 -5.34
CA PHE A 229 8.84 -1.05 -5.21
C PHE A 229 8.07 0.27 -5.08
N GLY A 230 8.75 1.38 -4.81
CA GLY A 230 8.14 2.70 -4.62
C GLY A 230 7.78 3.02 -3.16
N ASP A 231 7.22 4.22 -2.96
CA ASP A 231 7.06 4.84 -1.64
C ASP A 231 6.03 4.09 -0.77
N ASN A 232 4.87 3.73 -1.32
CA ASN A 232 3.79 3.06 -0.57
C ASN A 232 4.27 1.73 0.07
N VAL A 233 4.94 0.88 -0.71
CA VAL A 233 5.50 -0.40 -0.23
C VAL A 233 6.64 -0.15 0.75
N ALA A 234 7.48 0.87 0.51
CA ALA A 234 8.56 1.21 1.44
C ALA A 234 8.03 1.68 2.81
N PHE A 235 6.96 2.48 2.84
CA PHE A 235 6.29 2.87 4.08
C PHE A 235 5.71 1.67 4.84
N TYR A 236 5.15 0.69 4.12
CA TYR A 236 4.65 -0.54 4.73
C TYR A 236 5.76 -1.29 5.49
N PHE A 237 6.87 -1.58 4.81
CA PHE A 237 8.01 -2.27 5.43
C PHE A 237 8.66 -1.45 6.55
N ALA A 238 8.76 -0.13 6.36
CA ALA A 238 9.26 0.78 7.40
C ALA A 238 8.37 0.75 8.65
N PHE A 239 7.04 0.75 8.48
CA PHE A 239 6.09 0.67 9.58
C PHE A 239 6.15 -0.67 10.28
N LEU A 240 6.16 -1.77 9.52
CA LEU A 240 6.25 -3.12 10.05
C LEU A 240 7.53 -3.31 10.88
N GLU A 241 8.68 -2.83 10.39
CA GLU A 241 9.94 -2.88 11.16
C GLU A 241 9.87 -2.01 12.42
N PHE A 242 9.36 -0.78 12.30
CA PHE A 242 9.21 0.14 13.42
C PHE A 242 8.31 -0.43 14.51
N TYR A 243 7.18 -1.01 14.13
CA TYR A 243 6.23 -1.69 15.00
C TYR A 243 6.83 -2.95 15.63
N THR A 244 7.57 -3.76 14.87
CA THR A 244 8.27 -4.95 15.40
C THR A 244 9.24 -4.58 16.51
N LYS A 245 10.02 -3.51 16.33
CA LYS A 245 10.92 -2.98 17.37
C LYS A 245 10.14 -2.42 18.56
N ALA A 246 8.98 -1.81 18.32
CA ALA A 246 8.13 -1.27 19.37
C ALA A 246 7.50 -2.35 20.27
N LEU A 247 7.40 -3.60 19.80
CA LEU A 247 6.92 -4.71 20.62
C LEU A 247 7.94 -5.18 21.66
N ILE A 248 9.24 -4.91 21.46
CA ILE A 248 10.30 -5.40 22.36
C ILE A 248 10.08 -4.93 23.81
N PRO A 249 9.88 -3.62 24.10
CA PRO A 249 9.68 -3.16 25.48
C PRO A 249 8.41 -3.74 26.12
N THR A 250 7.33 -3.87 25.36
CA THR A 250 6.07 -4.48 25.83
C THR A 250 6.26 -5.96 26.15
N SER A 251 6.97 -6.72 25.31
CA SER A 251 7.29 -8.13 25.56
C SER A 251 8.19 -8.31 26.78
N VAL A 252 9.23 -7.49 26.92
CA VAL A 252 10.16 -7.55 28.06
C VAL A 252 9.44 -7.22 29.36
N LEU A 253 8.63 -6.14 29.39
CA LEU A 253 7.85 -5.79 30.57
C LEU A 253 6.85 -6.88 30.93
N GLY A 254 6.21 -7.49 29.93
CA GLY A 254 5.27 -8.59 30.13
C GLY A 254 5.90 -9.80 30.79
N ILE A 255 7.11 -10.20 30.36
CA ILE A 255 7.88 -11.29 30.98
C ILE A 255 8.29 -10.90 32.40
N LEU A 256 8.82 -9.69 32.57
CA LEU A 256 9.29 -9.20 33.87
C LEU A 256 8.18 -9.20 34.92
N LEU A 257 7.01 -8.64 34.60
CA LEU A 257 5.86 -8.60 35.51
C LEU A 257 5.26 -9.97 35.77
N SER A 258 5.44 -10.93 34.86
CA SER A 258 4.99 -12.31 35.05
C SER A 258 5.88 -13.09 36.03
N VAL A 259 7.18 -12.75 36.11
CA VAL A 259 8.16 -13.41 37.01
C VAL A 259 8.23 -12.73 38.37
N LEU A 260 8.05 -11.40 38.44
CA LEU A 260 8.18 -10.66 39.69
C LEU A 260 7.02 -10.94 40.68
N PRO A 261 7.30 -11.04 41.99
CA PRO A 261 6.32 -11.39 43.02
C PRO A 261 5.47 -10.17 43.45
N PHE A 262 5.06 -9.32 42.51
CA PHE A 262 4.15 -8.22 42.80
C PHE A 262 2.70 -8.68 42.92
N SER A 263 1.88 -7.91 43.62
CA SER A 263 0.42 -8.13 43.62
C SER A 263 -0.15 -7.96 42.22
N ASP A 264 -1.24 -8.64 41.91
CA ASP A 264 -1.91 -8.55 40.61
C ASP A 264 -2.33 -7.10 40.30
N PHE A 265 -2.87 -6.39 41.30
CA PHE A 265 -3.22 -4.98 41.16
C PHE A 265 -2.01 -4.13 40.76
N THR A 266 -0.86 -4.34 41.42
CA THR A 266 0.38 -3.63 41.11
C THR A 266 0.85 -3.94 39.69
N LYS A 267 0.87 -5.21 39.29
CA LYS A 267 1.29 -5.65 37.95
C LYS A 267 0.43 -5.00 36.86
N TYR A 268 -0.88 -5.11 36.97
CA TYR A 268 -1.79 -4.58 35.95
C TYR A 268 -1.78 -3.06 35.88
N SER A 269 -1.71 -2.38 37.04
CA SER A 269 -1.65 -0.91 37.08
C SER A 269 -0.37 -0.38 36.43
N PHE A 270 0.80 -0.96 36.74
CA PHE A 270 2.06 -0.57 36.11
C PHE A 270 2.05 -0.83 34.60
N PHE A 271 1.55 -2.01 34.20
CA PHE A 271 1.46 -2.33 32.78
C PHE A 271 0.53 -1.38 32.05
N CYS A 272 -0.64 -1.04 32.61
CA CYS A 272 -1.58 -0.12 31.99
C CYS A 272 -0.98 1.26 31.76
N VAL A 273 -0.36 1.86 32.79
CA VAL A 273 0.31 3.17 32.66
C VAL A 273 1.43 3.11 31.61
N PHE A 274 2.25 2.06 31.63
CA PHE A 274 3.27 1.84 30.61
C PHE A 274 2.65 1.75 29.21
N ASN A 275 1.58 0.96 29.05
CA ASN A 275 0.93 0.71 27.77
C ASN A 275 0.39 2.00 27.15
N VAL A 276 -0.23 2.87 27.97
CA VAL A 276 -0.70 4.20 27.55
C VAL A 276 0.47 5.05 27.05
N ILE A 277 1.50 5.24 27.88
CA ILE A 277 2.64 6.10 27.52
C ILE A 277 3.36 5.54 26.28
N TRP A 278 3.61 4.23 26.27
CA TRP A 278 4.39 3.57 25.24
C TRP A 278 3.71 3.63 23.87
N TRP A 279 2.41 3.31 23.77
CA TRP A 279 1.72 3.34 22.49
C TRP A 279 1.46 4.75 21.98
N THR A 280 1.29 5.72 22.87
CA THR A 280 1.21 7.13 22.51
C THR A 280 2.54 7.63 21.95
N VAL A 281 3.64 7.42 22.67
CA VAL A 281 4.99 7.78 22.21
C VAL A 281 5.37 7.04 20.91
N PHE A 282 4.97 5.78 20.76
CA PHE A 282 5.15 5.02 19.53
C PHE A 282 4.50 5.71 18.33
N MET A 283 3.23 6.11 18.43
CA MET A 283 2.51 6.77 17.34
C MET A 283 3.13 8.14 17.02
N GLU A 284 3.47 8.94 18.03
CA GLU A 284 4.12 10.25 17.82
C GLU A 284 5.50 10.13 17.17
N ARG A 285 6.29 9.14 17.58
CA ARG A 285 7.58 8.84 16.93
C ARG A 285 7.39 8.35 15.50
N TRP A 286 6.34 7.58 15.22
CA TRP A 286 6.03 7.14 13.86
C TRP A 286 5.68 8.34 12.96
N LYS A 287 4.86 9.29 13.43
CA LYS A 287 4.55 10.52 12.67
C LYS A 287 5.82 11.30 12.32
N ARG A 288 6.70 11.50 13.30
CA ARG A 288 7.97 12.22 13.09
C ARG A 288 8.86 11.51 12.08
N LEU A 289 8.98 10.19 12.17
CA LEU A 289 9.74 9.39 11.22
C LEU A 289 9.13 9.45 9.81
N THR A 290 7.80 9.35 9.73
CA THR A 290 7.06 9.41 8.47
C THR A 290 7.27 10.74 7.77
N ASN A 291 7.13 11.86 8.49
CA ASN A 291 7.39 13.20 7.96
C ASN A 291 8.85 13.36 7.52
N LYS A 292 9.82 12.83 8.27
CA LYS A 292 11.24 12.84 7.87
C LYS A 292 11.46 12.06 6.58
N LEU A 293 10.91 10.85 6.46
CA LEU A 293 11.03 10.02 5.26
C LEU A 293 10.33 10.65 4.07
N ALA A 294 9.09 11.13 4.23
CA ALA A 294 8.33 11.80 3.18
C ALA A 294 9.01 13.07 2.69
N TYR A 295 9.63 13.84 3.59
CA TYR A 295 10.50 14.94 3.21
C TYR A 295 11.68 14.41 2.42
N GLN A 296 12.52 13.53 2.96
CA GLN A 296 13.70 12.99 2.25
C GLN A 296 13.37 12.37 0.88
N TRP A 297 12.16 11.86 0.71
CA TRP A 297 11.70 11.24 -0.53
C TRP A 297 11.09 12.24 -1.51
N GLY A 298 10.83 13.48 -1.12
CA GLY A 298 10.20 14.49 -1.96
C GLY A 298 8.71 14.21 -2.18
N THR A 299 8.06 13.54 -1.23
CA THR A 299 6.65 13.12 -1.35
C THR A 299 5.67 13.88 -0.45
N LEU A 300 6.18 14.77 0.39
CA LEU A 300 5.41 15.47 1.43
C LEU A 300 4.26 16.32 0.84
N ASP A 301 4.53 17.07 -0.23
CA ASP A 301 3.57 18.02 -0.84
C ASP A 301 2.68 17.43 -1.95
N LEU A 302 2.76 16.11 -2.20
CA LEU A 302 2.10 15.45 -3.33
C LEU A 302 0.56 15.39 -3.23
N GLN A 303 -0.06 15.89 -2.16
CA GLN A 303 -1.51 15.86 -1.99
C GLN A 303 -2.24 17.04 -2.67
N ILE A 304 -1.54 18.14 -2.97
CA ILE A 304 -2.20 19.40 -3.34
C ILE A 304 -2.72 19.40 -4.79
N PHE A 305 -2.04 18.71 -5.71
CA PHE A 305 -2.35 18.73 -7.15
C PHE A 305 -2.58 17.34 -7.76
N GLN A 306 -3.25 16.45 -7.03
CA GLN A 306 -3.56 15.10 -7.53
C GLN A 306 -4.60 15.15 -8.65
N ARG A 307 -4.34 14.39 -9.73
CA ARG A 307 -5.30 14.18 -10.82
C ARG A 307 -6.47 13.32 -10.34
N PRO A 308 -7.66 13.42 -10.98
CA PRO A 308 -8.74 12.48 -10.73
C PRO A 308 -8.31 11.04 -11.02
N ARG A 309 -8.81 10.08 -10.24
CA ARG A 309 -8.54 8.66 -10.49
C ARG A 309 -9.15 8.24 -11.85
N PRO A 310 -8.54 7.31 -12.60
CA PRO A 310 -9.05 6.92 -13.92
C PRO A 310 -10.53 6.46 -13.96
N PRO A 311 -11.06 5.73 -12.96
CA PRO A 311 -12.48 5.33 -12.96
C PRO A 311 -13.48 6.43 -12.56
N TYR A 312 -13.01 7.67 -12.31
CA TYR A 312 -13.87 8.76 -11.88
C TYR A 312 -14.63 9.38 -13.05
N TYR A 313 -15.95 9.46 -12.92
CA TYR A 313 -16.83 10.02 -13.94
C TYR A 313 -17.62 11.22 -13.42
N GLY A 314 -18.01 12.13 -14.32
CA GLY A 314 -18.77 13.33 -14.01
C GLY A 314 -18.95 14.21 -15.23
N ASP A 315 -19.69 15.31 -15.06
CA ASP A 315 -19.90 16.29 -16.13
C ASP A 315 -18.63 17.13 -16.26
N LEU A 316 -18.13 17.32 -17.48
CA LEU A 316 -16.88 18.05 -17.68
C LEU A 316 -17.05 19.54 -17.49
N GLN A 317 -16.23 20.09 -16.60
CA GLN A 317 -16.23 21.51 -16.26
C GLN A 317 -14.79 21.97 -16.04
N PRO A 318 -14.47 23.25 -16.32
CA PRO A 318 -13.15 23.79 -16.00
C PRO A 318 -12.94 23.80 -14.49
N SER A 319 -11.85 23.19 -14.04
CA SER A 319 -11.45 23.16 -12.64
C SER A 319 -11.18 24.58 -12.14
N PRO A 320 -11.75 25.00 -11.00
CA PRO A 320 -11.53 26.34 -10.44
C PRO A 320 -10.09 26.56 -9.96
N ILE A 321 -9.30 25.49 -9.80
CA ILE A 321 -7.94 25.55 -9.28
C ILE A 321 -6.92 25.51 -10.43
N THR A 322 -7.06 24.52 -11.31
CA THR A 322 -6.08 24.26 -12.39
C THR A 322 -6.47 24.91 -13.71
N GLY A 323 -7.73 25.35 -13.87
CA GLY A 323 -8.30 25.82 -15.14
C GLY A 323 -8.47 24.72 -16.20
N ARG A 324 -8.08 23.47 -15.88
CA ARG A 324 -8.15 22.33 -16.80
C ARG A 324 -9.57 21.78 -16.86
N LEU A 325 -10.02 21.33 -18.03
CA LEU A 325 -11.27 20.59 -18.16
C LEU A 325 -11.11 19.22 -17.48
N GLU A 326 -11.87 19.01 -16.40
CA GLU A 326 -11.87 17.78 -15.61
C GLU A 326 -13.32 17.34 -15.34
N PRO A 327 -13.60 16.03 -15.25
CA PRO A 327 -14.94 15.57 -14.88
C PRO A 327 -15.26 16.06 -13.47
N LEU A 328 -16.46 16.59 -13.24
CA LEU A 328 -16.95 17.01 -11.92
C LEU A 328 -18.25 16.29 -11.59
N TYR A 329 -18.26 15.61 -10.45
CA TYR A 329 -19.43 14.90 -9.93
C TYR A 329 -20.04 15.66 -8.74
N PRO A 330 -21.35 15.97 -8.76
CA PRO A 330 -22.00 16.70 -7.66
C PRO A 330 -21.81 16.01 -6.30
N ALA A 331 -21.31 16.77 -5.32
CA ALA A 331 -20.98 16.23 -4.01
C ALA A 331 -22.22 15.67 -3.27
N TRP A 332 -23.38 16.31 -3.40
CA TRP A 332 -24.61 15.85 -2.73
C TRP A 332 -25.04 14.45 -3.18
N LYS A 333 -24.92 14.12 -4.49
CA LYS A 333 -25.23 12.78 -5.00
C LYS A 333 -24.34 11.72 -4.36
N ARG A 334 -23.05 12.03 -4.20
CA ARG A 334 -22.09 11.16 -3.51
C ARG A 334 -22.45 10.98 -2.03
N GLN A 335 -22.83 12.04 -1.33
CA GLN A 335 -23.24 11.95 0.08
C GLN A 335 -24.50 11.09 0.25
N VAL A 336 -25.49 11.25 -0.64
CA VAL A 336 -26.70 10.41 -0.65
C VAL A 336 -26.33 8.93 -0.82
N LYS A 337 -25.50 8.58 -1.81
CA LYS A 337 -25.02 7.20 -2.01
C LYS A 337 -24.29 6.66 -0.77
N LYS A 338 -23.43 7.47 -0.16
CA LYS A 338 -22.64 7.09 1.02
C LYS A 338 -23.53 6.82 2.23
N TYR A 339 -24.40 7.76 2.59
CA TYR A 339 -25.19 7.69 3.82
C TYR A 339 -26.47 6.85 3.71
N LEU A 340 -27.13 6.80 2.55
CA LEU A 340 -28.40 6.06 2.39
C LEU A 340 -28.25 4.67 1.79
N VAL A 341 -27.10 4.34 1.18
CA VAL A 341 -26.87 3.02 0.59
C VAL A 341 -25.68 2.33 1.25
N SER A 342 -24.50 2.95 1.23
CA SER A 342 -23.28 2.27 1.67
C SER A 342 -23.29 1.95 3.18
N TYR A 343 -23.47 2.96 4.03
CA TYR A 343 -23.45 2.73 5.49
C TYR A 343 -24.57 1.79 5.99
N PRO A 344 -25.82 1.84 5.48
CA PRO A 344 -26.84 0.85 5.84
C PRO A 344 -26.44 -0.59 5.50
N ILE A 345 -25.80 -0.83 4.33
CA ILE A 345 -25.30 -2.15 3.97
C ILE A 345 -24.17 -2.57 4.93
N VAL A 346 -23.25 -1.66 5.26
CA VAL A 346 -22.20 -1.92 6.26
C VAL A 346 -22.80 -2.30 7.62
N MET A 347 -23.83 -1.59 8.08
CA MET A 347 -24.55 -1.90 9.31
C MET A 347 -25.24 -3.27 9.26
N GLY A 348 -25.81 -3.65 8.10
CA GLY A 348 -26.37 -4.99 7.89
C GLY A 348 -25.32 -6.09 8.00
N CYS A 349 -24.13 -5.90 7.40
CA CYS A 349 -23.02 -6.83 7.53
C CYS A 349 -22.51 -6.93 8.98
N LEU A 350 -22.46 -5.81 9.71
CA LEU A 350 -22.09 -5.79 11.13
C LEU A 350 -23.10 -6.58 11.98
N ALA A 351 -24.40 -6.38 11.74
CA ALA A 351 -25.44 -7.14 12.43
C ALA A 351 -25.30 -8.66 12.17
N PHE A 352 -24.99 -9.06 10.93
CA PHE A 352 -24.72 -10.46 10.60
C PHE A 352 -23.48 -11.02 11.32
N ALA A 353 -22.39 -10.24 11.41
CA ALA A 353 -21.20 -10.67 12.17
C ALA A 353 -21.52 -10.85 13.66
N LEU A 354 -22.35 -9.98 14.23
CA LEU A 354 -22.80 -10.08 15.62
C LEU A 354 -23.66 -11.34 15.85
N THR A 355 -24.59 -11.65 14.95
CA THR A 355 -25.41 -12.88 15.08
C THR A 355 -24.57 -14.14 14.96
N LEU A 356 -23.54 -14.15 14.09
CA LEU A 356 -22.57 -15.23 14.00
C LEU A 356 -21.83 -15.42 15.33
N TYR A 357 -21.36 -14.33 15.95
CA TYR A 357 -20.71 -14.38 17.26
C TYR A 357 -21.64 -14.94 18.35
N PHE A 358 -22.87 -14.45 18.47
CA PHE A 358 -23.80 -14.93 19.49
C PHE A 358 -24.18 -16.40 19.29
N THR A 359 -24.20 -16.88 18.04
CA THR A 359 -24.38 -18.29 17.73
C THR A 359 -23.19 -19.11 18.21
N TYR A 360 -21.96 -18.67 17.91
CA TYR A 360 -20.73 -19.27 18.44
C TYR A 360 -20.77 -19.32 19.98
N TYR A 361 -21.13 -18.21 20.63
CA TYR A 361 -21.19 -18.13 22.09
C TYR A 361 -22.13 -19.17 22.69
N LYS A 362 -23.35 -19.30 22.14
CA LYS A 362 -24.32 -20.31 22.60
C LYS A 362 -23.79 -21.74 22.43
N ILE A 363 -23.10 -22.03 21.33
CA ILE A 363 -22.46 -23.34 21.10
C ILE A 363 -21.35 -23.56 22.13
N GLN A 364 -20.46 -22.59 22.32
CA GLN A 364 -19.36 -22.66 23.28
C GLN A 364 -19.87 -22.90 24.70
N GLN A 365 -20.95 -22.24 25.11
CA GLN A 365 -21.55 -22.43 26.43
C GLN A 365 -22.10 -23.86 26.60
N ARG A 366 -22.80 -24.40 25.59
CA ARG A 366 -23.27 -25.80 25.60
C ARG A 366 -22.12 -26.78 25.70
N THR A 367 -21.06 -26.60 24.90
CA THR A 367 -19.87 -27.46 24.93
C THR A 367 -19.17 -27.41 26.28
N ASN A 368 -19.00 -26.23 26.87
CA ASN A 368 -18.40 -26.08 28.21
C ASN A 368 -19.26 -26.77 29.28
N ALA A 369 -20.59 -26.75 29.16
CA ALA A 369 -21.49 -27.45 30.09
C ALA A 369 -21.46 -28.98 29.91
N SER A 370 -21.31 -29.48 28.68
CA SER A 370 -21.21 -30.92 28.40
C SER A 370 -19.86 -31.53 28.76
N PHE A 371 -18.78 -30.74 28.76
CA PHE A 371 -17.42 -31.19 29.04
C PHE A 371 -16.78 -30.30 30.12
N PRO A 372 -17.20 -30.43 31.39
CA PRO A 372 -16.61 -29.67 32.49
C PRO A 372 -15.13 -30.04 32.69
N LEU A 373 -14.34 -29.08 33.15
CA LEU A 373 -12.92 -29.29 33.51
C LEU A 373 -12.74 -30.08 34.80
N GLU A 374 -13.79 -30.19 35.60
CA GLU A 374 -13.78 -30.85 36.90
C GLU A 374 -14.03 -32.36 36.69
N ASN A 375 -13.05 -33.20 37.06
CA ASN A 375 -13.03 -34.66 36.85
C ASN A 375 -13.20 -35.13 35.39
N PRO A 376 -12.30 -34.75 34.47
CA PRO A 376 -12.33 -35.24 33.10
C PRO A 376 -11.87 -36.70 33.04
N SER A 377 -12.61 -37.56 32.33
CA SER A 377 -12.16 -38.92 31.99
C SER A 377 -10.86 -38.89 31.17
N ASN A 378 -10.77 -37.96 30.20
CA ASN A 378 -9.59 -37.70 29.38
C ASN A 378 -9.30 -36.18 29.31
N PRO A 379 -8.28 -35.67 30.05
CA PRO A 379 -7.99 -34.23 30.12
C PRO A 379 -7.70 -33.58 28.76
N ILE A 380 -6.95 -34.29 27.89
CA ILE A 380 -6.58 -33.80 26.56
C ILE A 380 -7.83 -33.71 25.67
N GLU A 381 -8.66 -34.75 25.67
CA GLU A 381 -9.87 -34.81 24.85
C GLU A 381 -10.86 -33.70 25.24
N THR A 382 -11.10 -33.51 26.54
CA THR A 382 -11.95 -32.43 27.05
C THR A 382 -11.43 -31.06 26.63
N LYS A 383 -10.11 -30.83 26.73
CA LYS A 383 -9.49 -29.56 26.30
C LYS A 383 -9.64 -29.31 24.79
N VAL A 384 -9.43 -30.33 23.96
CA VAL A 384 -9.61 -30.23 22.50
C VAL A 384 -11.08 -29.96 22.16
N ARG A 385 -12.02 -30.71 22.75
CA ARG A 385 -13.46 -30.53 22.50
C ARG A 385 -13.94 -29.12 22.87
N ARG A 386 -13.45 -28.54 23.97
CA ARG A 386 -13.75 -27.16 24.37
C ARG A 386 -13.18 -26.12 23.40
N MET A 387 -12.06 -26.41 22.73
CA MET A 387 -11.43 -25.49 21.77
C MET A 387 -12.14 -25.51 20.41
N LEU A 388 -12.76 -26.62 20.02
CA LEU A 388 -13.38 -26.81 18.70
C LEU A 388 -14.34 -25.69 18.27
N PRO A 389 -15.33 -25.21 19.07
CA PRO A 389 -16.23 -24.15 18.62
C PRO A 389 -15.48 -22.84 18.32
N SER A 390 -14.45 -22.53 19.11
CA SER A 390 -13.59 -21.35 18.92
C SER A 390 -12.74 -21.47 17.65
N MET A 391 -12.27 -22.69 17.32
CA MET A 391 -11.57 -22.95 16.06
C MET A 391 -12.50 -22.79 14.85
N VAL A 392 -13.70 -23.37 14.91
CA VAL A 392 -14.70 -23.27 13.84
C VAL A 392 -15.13 -21.82 13.62
N TYR A 393 -15.35 -21.05 14.70
CA TYR A 393 -15.63 -19.62 14.61
C TYR A 393 -14.48 -18.87 13.96
N SER A 394 -13.24 -19.08 14.40
CA SER A 394 -12.06 -18.41 13.81
C SER A 394 -11.91 -18.72 12.32
N LEU A 395 -12.19 -19.96 11.89
CA LEU A 395 -12.17 -20.38 10.50
C LEU A 395 -13.32 -19.76 9.68
N SER A 396 -14.51 -19.62 10.26
CA SER A 396 -15.66 -19.03 9.57
C SER A 396 -15.50 -17.53 9.32
N LEU A 397 -14.66 -16.85 10.11
CA LEU A 397 -14.35 -15.43 9.89
C LEU A 397 -13.62 -15.18 8.56
N ILE A 398 -12.80 -16.12 8.07
CA ILE A 398 -12.00 -15.92 6.85
C ILE A 398 -12.87 -15.62 5.62
N PRO A 399 -13.83 -16.49 5.24
CA PRO A 399 -14.70 -16.18 4.10
C PRO A 399 -15.57 -14.95 4.34
N VAL A 400 -16.02 -14.70 5.57
CA VAL A 400 -16.82 -13.52 5.92
C VAL A 400 -16.03 -12.23 5.69
N LYS A 401 -14.77 -12.18 6.13
CA LYS A 401 -13.85 -11.06 5.92
C LYS A 401 -13.58 -10.83 4.43
N LEU A 402 -13.37 -11.90 3.66
CA LEU A 402 -13.14 -11.81 2.21
C LEU A 402 -14.36 -11.30 1.44
N ILE A 403 -15.55 -11.83 1.76
CA ILE A 403 -16.81 -11.39 1.15
C ILE A 403 -17.06 -9.92 1.48
N TYR A 404 -16.85 -9.52 2.74
CA TYR A 404 -17.02 -8.12 3.14
C TYR A 404 -16.02 -7.19 2.45
N LYS A 405 -14.75 -7.60 2.28
CA LYS A 405 -13.77 -6.83 1.49
C LYS A 405 -14.30 -6.52 0.10
N ASN A 406 -14.84 -7.54 -0.59
CA ASN A 406 -15.40 -7.36 -1.93
C ASN A 406 -16.62 -6.42 -1.94
N ILE A 407 -17.51 -6.55 -0.95
CA ILE A 407 -18.66 -5.65 -0.79
C ILE A 407 -18.18 -4.20 -0.56
N ALA A 408 -17.23 -3.99 0.34
CA ALA A 408 -16.72 -2.65 0.68
C ALA A 408 -16.03 -1.98 -0.51
N THR A 409 -15.25 -2.72 -1.29
CA THR A 409 -14.63 -2.24 -2.54
C THR A 409 -15.72 -1.83 -3.54
N PHE A 410 -16.69 -2.70 -3.80
CA PHE A 410 -17.81 -2.41 -4.69
C PHE A 410 -18.60 -1.16 -4.26
N LEU A 411 -18.92 -1.04 -2.98
CA LEU A 411 -19.64 0.12 -2.44
C LEU A 411 -18.83 1.41 -2.60
N THR A 412 -17.51 1.35 -2.41
CA THR A 412 -16.65 2.52 -2.51
C THR A 412 -16.43 2.94 -3.97
N ASP A 413 -16.39 1.99 -4.90
CA ASP A 413 -16.42 2.30 -6.33
C ASP A 413 -17.76 2.92 -6.75
N TYR A 414 -18.87 2.41 -6.21
CA TYR A 414 -20.21 2.96 -6.45
C TYR A 414 -20.37 4.41 -5.96
N GLU A 415 -19.69 4.79 -4.87
CA GLU A 415 -19.65 6.15 -4.32
C GLU A 415 -18.98 7.18 -5.24
N ASN A 416 -18.16 6.75 -6.20
CA ASN A 416 -17.49 7.61 -7.19
C ASN A 416 -16.64 8.74 -6.57
N HIS A 417 -15.53 8.36 -5.92
CA HIS A 417 -14.56 9.31 -5.35
C HIS A 417 -13.62 9.89 -6.42
N ARG A 418 -13.37 11.20 -6.36
CA ARG A 418 -12.50 11.92 -7.32
C ARG A 418 -11.03 11.54 -7.17
N LEU A 419 -10.52 11.56 -5.96
CA LEU A 419 -9.10 11.34 -5.66
C LEU A 419 -8.87 9.91 -5.18
N GLN A 420 -7.71 9.34 -5.52
CA GLN A 420 -7.30 8.01 -5.05
C GLN A 420 -7.20 7.96 -3.52
N THR A 421 -6.62 9.01 -2.91
CA THR A 421 -6.55 9.17 -1.45
C THR A 421 -7.92 9.19 -0.78
N ALA A 422 -8.89 9.91 -1.37
CA ALA A 422 -10.26 9.94 -0.86
C ALA A 422 -10.96 8.57 -0.97
N TYR A 423 -10.75 7.86 -2.08
CA TYR A 423 -11.23 6.50 -2.26
C TYR A 423 -10.68 5.57 -1.17
N GLU A 424 -9.36 5.56 -1.00
CA GLU A 424 -8.65 4.71 -0.01
C GLU A 424 -9.08 5.03 1.43
N ASN A 425 -9.23 6.30 1.79
CA ASN A 425 -9.68 6.71 3.12
C ASN A 425 -11.10 6.20 3.44
N ASN A 426 -12.02 6.30 2.47
CA ASN A 426 -13.39 5.84 2.65
C ASN A 426 -13.50 4.31 2.64
N LEU A 427 -12.69 3.63 1.84
CA LEU A 427 -12.59 2.16 1.85
C LEU A 427 -12.05 1.68 3.19
N THR A 428 -10.94 2.27 3.65
CA THR A 428 -10.32 1.95 4.94
C THR A 428 -11.28 2.16 6.10
N SER A 429 -12.07 3.24 6.09
CA SER A 429 -13.06 3.49 7.14
C SER A 429 -14.11 2.38 7.24
N LYS A 430 -14.65 1.89 6.10
CA LYS A 430 -15.65 0.81 6.08
C LYS A 430 -15.05 -0.50 6.61
N LEU A 431 -13.89 -0.85 6.06
CA LEU A 431 -13.17 -2.06 6.42
C LEU A 431 -12.74 -2.05 7.90
N PHE A 432 -12.22 -0.93 8.40
CA PHE A 432 -11.86 -0.73 9.80
C PHE A 432 -13.03 -1.03 10.73
N ILE A 433 -14.20 -0.41 10.52
CA ILE A 433 -15.36 -0.62 11.41
C ILE A 433 -15.75 -2.10 11.45
N PHE A 434 -15.82 -2.74 10.29
CA PHE A 434 -16.20 -4.15 10.20
C PHE A 434 -15.19 -5.07 10.86
N PHE A 435 -13.91 -4.93 10.52
CA PHE A 435 -12.86 -5.79 11.07
C PHE A 435 -12.66 -5.54 12.57
N PHE A 436 -12.75 -4.30 13.04
CA PHE A 436 -12.70 -3.98 14.46
C PHE A 436 -13.82 -4.69 15.23
N VAL A 437 -15.08 -4.52 14.81
CA VAL A 437 -16.21 -5.19 15.49
C VAL A 437 -16.05 -6.70 15.44
N ASN A 438 -15.77 -7.26 14.27
CA ASN A 438 -15.68 -8.71 14.08
C ASN A 438 -14.53 -9.35 14.88
N SER A 439 -13.41 -8.64 15.05
CA SER A 439 -12.24 -9.14 15.77
C SER A 439 -12.30 -8.92 17.28
N PHE A 440 -12.92 -7.82 17.76
CA PHE A 440 -12.86 -7.43 19.18
C PHE A 440 -14.17 -7.54 19.94
N VAL A 441 -15.35 -7.45 19.30
CA VAL A 441 -16.62 -7.44 20.03
C VAL A 441 -16.84 -8.73 20.83
N GLY A 442 -16.35 -9.85 20.29
CA GLY A 442 -16.45 -11.13 20.97
C GLY A 442 -15.58 -11.22 22.23
N LEU A 443 -14.43 -10.56 22.22
CA LEU A 443 -13.53 -10.45 23.37
C LEU A 443 -14.10 -9.48 24.40
N PHE A 444 -14.63 -8.33 23.97
CA PHE A 444 -15.31 -7.38 24.85
C PHE A 444 -16.53 -7.99 25.55
N TYR A 445 -17.33 -8.78 24.82
CA TYR A 445 -18.48 -9.46 25.41
C TYR A 445 -18.06 -10.45 26.51
N GLN A 446 -17.03 -11.26 26.27
CA GLN A 446 -16.53 -12.20 27.29
C GLN A 446 -15.90 -11.50 28.48
N ALA A 447 -15.15 -10.42 28.24
CA ALA A 447 -14.43 -9.69 29.27
C ALA A 447 -15.35 -8.86 30.17
N PHE A 448 -16.30 -8.12 29.59
CA PHE A 448 -17.08 -7.12 30.33
C PHE A 448 -18.50 -7.57 30.71
N PHE A 449 -19.12 -8.48 29.95
CA PHE A 449 -20.50 -8.92 30.23
C PHE A 449 -20.53 -10.27 30.94
N ASN A 450 -19.75 -11.25 30.46
CA ASN A 450 -19.70 -12.56 31.09
C ASN A 450 -18.69 -12.66 32.24
N VAL A 451 -17.73 -11.71 32.30
CA VAL A 451 -16.63 -11.66 33.29
C VAL A 451 -15.94 -13.03 33.43
N ASN A 452 -15.69 -13.69 32.30
CA ASN A 452 -15.04 -15.01 32.27
C ASN A 452 -13.68 -14.91 31.59
N TYR A 453 -12.66 -14.64 32.40
CA TYR A 453 -11.28 -14.45 31.93
C TYR A 453 -10.72 -15.68 31.21
N GLU A 454 -11.09 -16.90 31.63
CA GLU A 454 -10.65 -18.13 30.95
C GLU A 454 -11.16 -18.18 29.51
N ASN A 455 -12.43 -17.84 29.28
CA ASN A 455 -13.01 -17.80 27.94
C ASN A 455 -12.36 -16.69 27.09
N VAL A 456 -12.01 -15.56 27.69
CA VAL A 456 -11.26 -14.48 27.01
C VAL A 456 -9.89 -15.00 26.57
N VAL A 457 -9.12 -15.62 27.47
CA VAL A 457 -7.82 -16.24 27.16
C VAL A 457 -7.97 -17.25 26.04
N GLN A 458 -8.94 -18.15 26.16
CA GLN A 458 -9.15 -19.22 25.21
C GLN A 458 -9.48 -18.68 23.82
N LEU A 459 -10.42 -17.73 23.72
CA LEU A 459 -10.81 -17.11 22.46
C LEU A 459 -9.66 -16.31 21.86
N LEU A 460 -8.98 -15.48 22.66
CA LEU A 460 -7.85 -14.67 22.23
C LEU A 460 -6.68 -15.53 21.73
N THR A 461 -6.31 -16.55 22.50
CA THR A 461 -5.23 -17.48 22.13
C THR A 461 -5.57 -18.23 20.86
N THR A 462 -6.81 -18.71 20.74
CA THR A 462 -7.28 -19.42 19.54
C THR A 462 -7.26 -18.49 18.33
N LEU A 463 -7.77 -17.26 18.45
CA LEU A 463 -7.75 -16.28 17.37
C LEU A 463 -6.32 -15.93 16.95
N VAL A 464 -5.42 -15.62 17.90
CA VAL A 464 -4.04 -15.26 17.60
C VAL A 464 -3.28 -16.42 16.95
N ILE A 465 -3.41 -17.64 17.49
CA ILE A 465 -2.73 -18.82 16.95
C ILE A 465 -3.30 -19.21 15.57
N ILE A 466 -4.62 -19.26 15.42
CA ILE A 466 -5.25 -19.63 14.15
C ILE A 466 -4.96 -18.59 13.09
N ASN A 467 -5.08 -17.30 13.41
CA ASN A 467 -4.72 -16.24 12.49
C ASN A 467 -3.24 -16.38 12.11
N ALA A 468 -2.33 -16.53 13.08
CA ALA A 468 -0.92 -16.74 12.78
C ALA A 468 -0.67 -17.96 11.88
N LEU A 469 -1.25 -19.14 12.18
CA LEU A 469 -1.03 -20.35 11.38
C LEU A 469 -1.62 -20.24 9.97
N ILE A 470 -2.84 -19.72 9.85
CA ILE A 470 -3.52 -19.61 8.56
C ILE A 470 -2.87 -18.55 7.71
N LEU A 471 -2.57 -17.37 8.24
CA LEU A 471 -1.88 -16.31 7.51
C LEU A 471 -0.54 -16.80 6.99
N LYS A 472 0.28 -17.45 7.82
CA LYS A 472 1.56 -18.03 7.37
C LYS A 472 1.35 -19.09 6.27
N PHE A 473 0.33 -19.92 6.38
CA PHE A 473 0.01 -20.90 5.34
C PHE A 473 -0.45 -20.25 4.04
N THR A 474 -1.39 -19.31 4.09
CA THR A 474 -1.96 -18.65 2.91
C THR A 474 -0.98 -17.70 2.23
N GLU A 475 -0.02 -17.14 2.96
CA GLU A 475 0.92 -16.16 2.43
C GLU A 475 2.28 -16.74 2.04
N GLN A 476 2.77 -17.77 2.75
CA GLN A 476 4.08 -18.37 2.46
C GLN A 476 3.96 -19.69 1.70
N VAL A 477 3.17 -20.63 2.24
CA VAL A 477 3.12 -22.01 1.73
C VAL A 477 2.29 -22.09 0.46
N LEU A 478 1.08 -21.54 0.48
CA LEU A 478 0.14 -21.61 -0.63
C LEU A 478 0.72 -20.98 -1.91
N PRO A 479 1.31 -19.78 -1.89
CA PRO A 479 1.83 -19.19 -3.11
C PRO A 479 3.06 -19.93 -3.67
N TYR A 480 3.91 -20.47 -2.79
CA TYR A 480 5.04 -21.30 -3.19
C TYR A 480 4.58 -22.60 -3.87
N VAL A 481 3.57 -23.26 -3.30
CA VAL A 481 2.95 -24.46 -3.89
C VAL A 481 2.29 -24.12 -5.22
N MET A 482 1.47 -23.06 -5.26
CA MET A 482 0.82 -22.60 -6.49
C MET A 482 1.84 -22.27 -7.58
N LYS A 483 2.94 -21.59 -7.25
CA LYS A 483 4.03 -21.29 -8.18
C LYS A 483 4.67 -22.56 -8.72
N THR A 484 4.94 -23.55 -7.87
CA THR A 484 5.57 -24.82 -8.26
C THR A 484 4.64 -25.66 -9.13
N VAL A 485 3.36 -25.74 -8.77
CA VAL A 485 2.32 -26.43 -9.55
C VAL A 485 2.13 -25.75 -10.90
N LYS A 486 1.98 -24.42 -10.93
CA LYS A 486 1.80 -23.65 -12.16
C LYS A 486 3.00 -23.77 -13.08
N LYS A 487 4.21 -23.74 -12.54
CA LYS A 487 5.44 -24.03 -13.30
C LYS A 487 5.43 -25.44 -13.88
N SER A 488 5.12 -26.46 -13.07
CA SER A 488 5.05 -27.85 -13.54
C SER A 488 3.98 -28.06 -14.61
N GLN A 489 2.82 -27.42 -14.48
CA GLN A 489 1.75 -27.46 -15.49
C GLN A 489 2.20 -26.79 -16.80
N LEU A 490 2.86 -25.63 -16.70
CA LEU A 490 3.39 -24.90 -17.87
C LEU A 490 4.48 -25.71 -18.59
N ASP A 491 5.38 -26.35 -17.84
CA ASP A 491 6.45 -27.22 -18.35
C ASP A 491 5.85 -28.47 -19.04
N ARG A 492 4.82 -29.10 -18.45
CA ARG A 492 4.12 -30.26 -19.03
C ARG A 492 3.31 -29.91 -20.28
N SER A 493 2.75 -28.71 -20.34
CA SER A 493 1.97 -28.24 -21.48
C SER A 493 2.83 -27.85 -22.69
N GLY A 494 4.17 -27.79 -22.57
CA GLY A 494 5.06 -27.24 -23.60
C GLY A 494 4.90 -25.72 -23.83
N SER A 495 3.99 -25.06 -23.11
CA SER A 495 3.54 -23.67 -23.34
C SER A 495 4.50 -22.58 -22.88
N VAL A 496 5.61 -22.97 -22.23
CA VAL A 496 6.71 -22.07 -21.85
C VAL A 496 7.97 -22.66 -22.43
N ASP A 497 8.29 -22.22 -23.65
CA ASP A 497 9.58 -22.50 -24.25
C ASP A 497 10.69 -22.05 -23.27
N THR A 498 11.77 -22.81 -23.14
CA THR A 498 12.90 -22.41 -22.28
C THR A 498 13.48 -21.07 -22.74
N LYS A 499 13.34 -20.78 -24.03
CA LYS A 499 13.65 -19.50 -24.70
C LYS A 499 12.57 -18.41 -24.54
N ALA A 500 11.43 -18.70 -23.92
CA ALA A 500 10.36 -17.71 -23.74
C ALA A 500 10.85 -16.52 -22.92
N SER A 501 10.44 -15.33 -23.37
CA SER A 501 10.76 -14.04 -22.76
C SER A 501 10.30 -13.95 -21.32
N GLU A 502 11.01 -13.16 -20.52
CA GLU A 502 10.69 -12.96 -19.10
C GLU A 502 9.30 -12.34 -18.91
N ALA A 503 8.86 -11.51 -19.85
CA ALA A 503 7.51 -10.95 -19.87
C ALA A 503 6.41 -12.03 -19.91
N ILE A 504 6.60 -13.06 -20.73
CA ILE A 504 5.65 -14.18 -20.85
C ILE A 504 5.69 -15.04 -19.59
N LYS A 505 6.88 -15.29 -19.05
CA LYS A 505 7.04 -16.09 -17.82
C LYS A 505 6.37 -15.40 -16.64
N GLN A 506 6.58 -14.09 -16.45
CA GLN A 506 6.01 -13.34 -15.34
C GLN A 506 4.49 -13.19 -15.46
N SER A 507 3.97 -12.84 -16.65
CA SER A 507 2.51 -12.73 -16.86
C SER A 507 1.77 -14.03 -16.58
N LYS A 508 2.37 -15.18 -16.94
CA LYS A 508 1.77 -16.49 -16.68
C LYS A 508 1.98 -16.97 -15.24
N THR A 509 3.03 -16.58 -14.51
CA THR A 509 3.35 -17.20 -13.20
C THR A 509 2.95 -16.36 -11.98
N LEU A 510 3.09 -15.04 -12.04
CA LEU A 510 2.90 -14.14 -10.90
C LEU A 510 1.44 -13.66 -10.78
N THR A 511 1.01 -13.37 -9.56
CA THR A 511 -0.33 -12.85 -9.28
C THR A 511 -0.36 -11.31 -9.29
N PRO A 512 -1.43 -10.66 -9.77
CA PRO A 512 -1.56 -9.21 -9.70
C PRO A 512 -1.49 -8.70 -8.25
N PHE A 513 -0.88 -7.53 -8.06
CA PHE A 513 -0.81 -6.86 -6.76
C PHE A 513 -2.10 -6.09 -6.48
N GLU A 514 -2.78 -6.38 -5.37
CA GLU A 514 -4.05 -5.74 -4.99
C GLU A 514 -3.91 -4.52 -4.07
N GLY A 515 -2.69 -4.11 -3.72
CA GLY A 515 -2.42 -3.03 -2.76
C GLY A 515 -1.89 -3.53 -1.41
N THR A 516 -1.35 -2.59 -0.62
CA THR A 516 -0.80 -2.82 0.74
C THR A 516 -1.89 -2.96 1.81
N TYR A 517 -3.16 -2.80 1.45
CA TYR A 517 -4.28 -2.74 2.41
C TYR A 517 -4.40 -4.00 3.25
N GLY A 518 -4.34 -5.18 2.61
CA GLY A 518 -4.45 -6.45 3.31
C GLY A 518 -3.31 -6.64 4.32
N ASP A 519 -2.12 -6.19 3.95
CA ASP A 519 -0.93 -6.29 4.80
C ASP A 519 -1.06 -5.39 6.05
N TYR A 520 -1.47 -4.13 5.89
CA TYR A 520 -1.72 -3.23 7.03
C TYR A 520 -2.84 -3.72 7.95
N LEU A 521 -3.89 -4.33 7.39
CA LEU A 521 -5.01 -4.85 8.17
C LEU A 521 -4.53 -5.94 9.15
N THR A 522 -3.66 -6.83 8.71
CA THR A 522 -3.06 -7.88 9.56
C THR A 522 -2.29 -7.27 10.73
N ILE A 523 -1.47 -6.25 10.46
CA ILE A 523 -0.72 -5.52 11.49
C ILE A 523 -1.67 -4.81 12.46
N PHE A 524 -2.72 -4.17 11.94
CA PHE A 524 -3.71 -3.45 12.73
C PHE A 524 -4.47 -4.37 13.69
N GLU A 525 -4.93 -5.54 13.23
CA GLU A 525 -5.60 -6.52 14.10
C GLU A 525 -4.66 -7.00 15.21
N GLN A 526 -3.40 -7.31 14.87
CA GLN A 526 -2.41 -7.72 15.85
C GLN A 526 -2.13 -6.62 16.89
N TYR A 527 -1.95 -5.38 16.44
CA TYR A 527 -1.79 -4.23 17.32
C TYR A 527 -2.97 -4.11 18.28
N GLY A 528 -4.20 -4.29 17.80
CA GLY A 528 -5.38 -4.26 18.66
C GLY A 528 -5.39 -5.35 19.72
N TYR A 529 -5.06 -6.59 19.38
CA TYR A 529 -4.97 -7.66 20.38
C TYR A 529 -3.95 -7.34 21.48
N ILE A 530 -2.83 -6.72 21.11
CA ILE A 530 -1.77 -6.35 22.06
C ILE A 530 -2.17 -5.12 22.86
N ALA A 531 -2.50 -4.01 22.22
CA ALA A 531 -2.83 -2.75 22.88
C ALA A 531 -4.03 -2.92 23.84
N LEU A 532 -5.08 -3.65 23.43
CA LEU A 532 -6.31 -3.81 24.22
C LEU A 532 -6.20 -4.81 25.37
N PHE A 533 -5.43 -5.91 25.21
CA PHE A 533 -5.50 -7.06 26.13
C PHE A 533 -4.16 -7.45 26.77
N SER A 534 -3.03 -6.84 26.39
CA SER A 534 -1.72 -7.25 26.92
C SER A 534 -1.51 -6.96 28.41
N ALA A 535 -2.28 -6.04 29.00
CA ALA A 535 -2.22 -5.82 30.45
C ALA A 535 -2.64 -7.05 31.24
N VAL A 536 -3.70 -7.73 30.80
CA VAL A 536 -4.18 -8.95 31.44
C VAL A 536 -3.46 -10.19 30.89
N PHE A 537 -3.05 -10.16 29.61
CA PHE A 537 -2.42 -11.29 28.92
C PHE A 537 -1.09 -10.93 28.24
N PRO A 538 0.02 -10.81 29.00
CA PRO A 538 1.30 -10.36 28.46
C PRO A 538 1.89 -11.25 27.36
N TRP A 539 1.54 -12.54 27.34
CA TRP A 539 1.97 -13.50 26.32
C TRP A 539 1.61 -13.08 24.89
N VAL A 540 0.52 -12.33 24.72
CA VAL A 540 0.05 -11.87 23.40
C VAL A 540 1.10 -10.97 22.73
N ALA A 541 1.80 -10.12 23.51
CA ALA A 541 2.86 -9.26 22.99
C ALA A 541 4.07 -10.09 22.49
N ILE A 542 4.44 -11.15 23.22
CA ILE A 542 5.55 -12.04 22.87
C ILE A 542 5.23 -12.81 21.59
N CYS A 543 4.03 -13.39 21.50
CA CYS A 543 3.56 -14.06 20.29
C CYS A 543 3.52 -13.11 19.09
N GLY A 544 3.06 -11.87 19.29
CA GLY A 544 3.06 -10.84 18.26
C GLY A 544 4.45 -10.49 17.76
N PHE A 545 5.41 -10.32 18.67
CA PHE A 545 6.81 -10.04 18.31
C PHE A 545 7.42 -11.16 17.47
N ILE A 546 7.26 -12.41 17.90
CA ILE A 546 7.73 -13.59 17.14
C ILE A 546 7.04 -13.64 15.77
N ASN A 547 5.73 -13.43 15.72
CA ASN A 547 4.98 -13.43 14.47
C ASN A 547 5.52 -12.39 13.49
N ASN A 548 5.85 -11.19 13.95
CA ASN A 548 6.33 -10.10 13.10
C ASN A 548 7.75 -10.33 12.57
N ILE A 549 8.62 -11.00 13.33
CA ILE A 549 9.93 -11.43 12.81
C ILE A 549 9.74 -12.32 11.57
N PHE A 550 8.79 -13.26 11.63
CA PHE A 550 8.47 -14.10 10.49
C PHE A 550 7.71 -13.33 9.40
N GLU A 551 6.82 -12.42 9.76
CA GLU A 551 6.00 -11.62 8.83
C GLU A 551 6.87 -10.76 7.92
N LEU A 552 7.85 -10.08 8.50
CA LEU A 552 8.80 -9.24 7.78
C LEU A 552 9.51 -10.00 6.64
N ARG A 553 9.72 -11.32 6.80
CA ARG A 553 10.31 -12.20 5.78
C ARG A 553 9.28 -12.80 4.85
N ALA A 554 8.11 -13.14 5.38
CA ALA A 554 6.96 -13.61 4.63
C ALA A 554 6.61 -12.64 3.51
N ASP A 555 6.46 -11.37 3.88
CA ASP A 555 6.08 -10.30 2.96
C ASP A 555 7.21 -10.01 1.98
N ALA A 556 8.45 -9.94 2.45
CA ALA A 556 9.60 -9.81 1.56
C ALA A 556 9.60 -10.89 0.45
N PHE A 557 9.33 -12.14 0.82
CA PHE A 557 9.21 -13.24 -0.14
C PHE A 557 8.00 -13.08 -1.07
N LYS A 558 6.85 -12.69 -0.51
CA LYS A 558 5.58 -12.44 -1.21
C LYS A 558 5.75 -11.40 -2.33
N TYR A 559 6.36 -10.25 -2.00
CA TYR A 559 6.62 -9.16 -2.95
C TYR A 559 7.67 -9.51 -4.01
N CYS A 560 8.64 -10.38 -3.70
CA CYS A 560 9.68 -10.77 -4.66
C CYS A 560 9.27 -11.90 -5.62
N TYR A 561 8.40 -12.81 -5.20
CA TYR A 561 8.22 -14.09 -5.90
C TYR A 561 6.79 -14.54 -6.15
N VAL A 562 5.81 -13.88 -5.53
CA VAL A 562 4.40 -14.20 -5.65
C VAL A 562 3.70 -13.14 -6.49
N TYR A 563 3.85 -11.88 -6.08
CA TYR A 563 3.23 -10.76 -6.78
C TYR A 563 4.00 -10.38 -8.03
N GLN A 564 3.25 -9.85 -8.99
CA GLN A 564 3.78 -8.98 -10.02
C GLN A 564 4.27 -7.70 -9.34
N ARG A 565 5.33 -7.10 -9.89
CA ARG A 565 5.86 -5.86 -9.35
C ARG A 565 4.75 -4.80 -9.38
N PRO A 566 4.47 -4.10 -8.29
CA PRO A 566 3.52 -3.00 -8.29
C PRO A 566 4.10 -1.78 -9.01
N PHE A 567 3.23 -0.98 -9.64
CA PHE A 567 3.60 0.37 -10.02
C PHE A 567 3.80 1.23 -8.77
N ALA A 568 4.84 2.05 -8.79
CA ALA A 568 5.18 2.91 -7.68
C ALA A 568 4.12 4.02 -7.53
N GLN A 569 3.42 4.00 -6.40
CA GLN A 569 2.50 5.06 -6.02
C GLN A 569 3.17 5.99 -5.02
N PRO A 570 3.09 7.32 -5.23
CA PRO A 570 3.57 8.28 -4.26
C PRO A 570 2.75 8.17 -2.97
N ALA A 571 3.45 8.15 -1.84
CA ALA A 571 2.85 8.21 -0.53
C ALA A 571 3.64 9.19 0.34
N SER A 572 2.95 9.94 1.19
CA SER A 572 3.58 10.78 2.23
C SER A 572 3.45 10.18 3.63
N ASN A 573 2.58 9.17 3.79
CA ASN A 573 2.35 8.46 5.04
C ASN A 573 1.63 7.12 4.77
N ILE A 574 1.29 6.39 5.84
CA ILE A 574 0.50 5.15 5.79
C ILE A 574 -1.00 5.39 5.53
N GLY A 575 -1.39 6.60 5.17
CA GLY A 575 -2.77 7.00 4.89
C GLY A 575 -3.67 6.96 6.12
N SER A 576 -4.92 6.58 5.90
CA SER A 576 -5.95 6.47 6.94
C SER A 576 -5.62 5.48 8.08
N TRP A 577 -4.65 4.58 7.87
CA TRP A 577 -4.21 3.66 8.92
C TRP A 577 -3.65 4.40 10.13
N HIS A 578 -3.01 5.56 9.91
CA HIS A 578 -2.52 6.39 11.01
C HIS A 578 -3.64 6.72 12.01
N TYR A 579 -4.78 7.21 11.51
CA TYR A 579 -5.95 7.51 12.33
C TYR A 579 -6.55 6.26 12.97
N ALA A 580 -6.55 5.12 12.26
CA ALA A 580 -7.05 3.86 12.80
C ALA A 580 -6.24 3.39 14.01
N PHE A 581 -4.90 3.43 13.94
CA PHE A 581 -4.03 3.07 15.07
C PHE A 581 -4.21 4.02 16.26
N ASP A 582 -4.33 5.33 16.01
CA ASP A 582 -4.51 6.32 17.07
C ASP A 582 -5.87 6.18 17.78
N ILE A 583 -6.97 5.98 17.04
CA ILE A 583 -8.29 5.68 17.62
C ILE A 583 -8.23 4.41 18.45
N LEU A 584 -7.60 3.35 17.94
CA LEU A 584 -7.46 2.08 18.64
C LEU A 584 -6.62 2.21 19.93
N SER A 585 -5.57 3.04 19.91
CA SER A 585 -4.78 3.36 21.11
C SER A 585 -5.62 4.04 22.18
N SER A 586 -6.55 4.92 21.79
CA SER A 586 -7.46 5.60 22.71
C SER A 586 -8.48 4.62 23.30
N ILE A 587 -9.06 3.73 22.47
CA ILE A 587 -9.95 2.64 22.93
C ILE A 587 -9.20 1.70 23.88
N ALA A 588 -7.90 1.49 23.69
CA ALA A 588 -7.09 0.67 24.57
C ALA A 588 -6.97 1.23 25.98
N ILE A 589 -6.94 2.55 26.17
CA ILE A 589 -6.90 3.17 27.51
C ILE A 589 -8.17 2.82 28.29
N VAL A 590 -9.32 3.02 27.65
CA VAL A 590 -10.64 2.70 28.22
C VAL A 590 -10.74 1.21 28.54
N THR A 591 -10.31 0.36 27.60
CA THR A 591 -10.37 -1.10 27.74
C THR A 591 -9.49 -1.59 28.89
N ASN A 592 -8.22 -1.18 28.95
CA ASN A 592 -7.31 -1.63 30.00
C ASN A 592 -7.76 -1.15 31.38
N THR A 593 -8.25 0.09 31.50
CA THR A 593 -8.77 0.62 32.77
C THR A 593 -10.00 -0.17 33.23
N ALA A 594 -10.92 -0.47 32.32
CA ALA A 594 -12.09 -1.28 32.61
C ALA A 594 -11.75 -2.74 32.96
N LEU A 595 -10.77 -3.35 32.27
CA LEU A 595 -10.31 -4.71 32.56
C LEU A 595 -9.73 -4.84 33.97
N ILE A 596 -8.96 -3.85 34.42
CA ILE A 596 -8.41 -3.79 35.77
C ILE A 596 -9.53 -3.64 36.80
N ALA A 597 -10.49 -2.75 36.54
CA ALA A 597 -11.62 -2.51 37.43
C ALA A 597 -12.49 -3.76 37.63
N MET A 598 -12.59 -4.63 36.62
CA MET A 598 -13.38 -5.86 36.69
C MET A 598 -12.68 -7.02 37.41
N GLN A 599 -11.37 -6.92 37.66
CA GLN A 599 -10.60 -8.02 38.23
C GLN A 599 -10.99 -8.27 39.70
N PRO A 600 -11.31 -9.52 40.10
CA PRO A 600 -11.72 -9.82 41.47
C PRO A 600 -10.70 -9.43 42.54
N SER A 601 -9.41 -9.65 42.27
CA SER A 601 -8.31 -9.31 43.19
C SER A 601 -8.18 -7.80 43.41
N VAL A 602 -8.55 -6.99 42.41
CA VAL A 602 -8.56 -5.52 42.52
C VAL A 602 -9.78 -5.06 43.31
N ARG A 603 -10.95 -5.69 43.09
CA ARG A 603 -12.15 -5.40 43.88
C ARG A 603 -11.96 -5.73 45.36
N GLU A 604 -11.24 -6.80 45.67
CA GLU A 604 -10.89 -7.19 47.04
C GLU A 604 -9.97 -6.16 47.72
N TYR A 605 -8.97 -5.64 46.99
CA TYR A 605 -8.06 -4.60 47.46
C TYR A 605 -8.80 -3.31 47.86
N PHE A 606 -9.87 -2.95 47.15
CA PHE A 606 -10.73 -1.80 47.43
C PHE A 606 -12.07 -2.19 48.07
N SER A 607 -12.10 -3.25 48.87
CA SER A 607 -13.32 -3.75 49.52
C SER A 607 -14.01 -2.74 50.46
N SER A 608 -13.27 -1.75 50.97
CA SER A 608 -13.81 -0.67 51.80
C SER A 608 -14.60 0.39 51.02
N TYR A 609 -14.45 0.46 49.70
CA TYR A 609 -15.10 1.44 48.85
C TYR A 609 -16.48 0.96 48.43
N SER A 610 -17.47 1.84 48.48
CA SER A 610 -18.78 1.57 47.86
C SER A 610 -18.62 1.31 46.36
N THR A 611 -19.61 0.66 45.76
CA THR A 611 -19.60 0.40 44.31
C THR A 611 -19.48 1.69 43.50
N VAL A 612 -20.12 2.77 43.94
CA VAL A 612 -20.09 4.07 43.26
C VAL A 612 -18.70 4.71 43.37
N GLU A 613 -18.11 4.76 44.56
CA GLU A 613 -16.77 5.31 44.75
C GLU A 613 -15.72 4.53 43.97
N TYR A 614 -15.86 3.20 43.90
CA TYR A 614 -14.99 2.34 43.12
C TYR A 614 -15.07 2.64 41.62
N ILE A 615 -16.28 2.76 41.06
CA ILE A 615 -16.45 3.11 39.65
C ILE A 615 -15.89 4.51 39.36
N LEU A 616 -16.18 5.50 40.22
CA LEU A 616 -15.67 6.86 40.07
C LEU A 616 -14.14 6.92 40.12
N LEU A 617 -13.49 6.09 40.95
CA LEU A 617 -12.03 5.98 40.99
C LEU A 617 -11.46 5.55 39.64
N PHE A 618 -12.02 4.52 39.01
CA PHE A 618 -11.54 4.03 37.70
C PHE A 618 -11.89 4.97 36.55
N VAL A 619 -13.05 5.64 36.59
CA VAL A 619 -13.40 6.70 35.63
C VAL A 619 -12.44 7.90 35.77
N ALA A 620 -12.09 8.30 36.99
CA ALA A 620 -11.10 9.35 37.21
C ALA A 620 -9.72 8.94 36.70
N ALA A 621 -9.28 7.70 36.97
CA ALA A 621 -8.03 7.16 36.46
C ALA A 621 -8.00 7.14 34.91
N GLU A 622 -9.09 6.72 34.27
CA GLU A 622 -9.26 6.76 32.82
C GLU A 622 -9.07 8.18 32.26
N HIS A 623 -9.76 9.18 32.83
CA HIS A 623 -9.65 10.57 32.38
C HIS A 623 -8.24 11.13 32.58
N ILE A 624 -7.55 10.75 33.66
CA ILE A 624 -6.14 11.12 33.88
C ILE A 624 -5.26 10.50 32.79
N LEU A 625 -5.44 9.22 32.46
CA LEU A 625 -4.66 8.55 31.41
C LEU A 625 -4.93 9.13 30.02
N LEU A 626 -6.19 9.47 29.71
CA LEU A 626 -6.54 10.18 28.48
C LEU A 626 -5.91 11.57 28.43
N ALA A 627 -5.95 12.32 29.54
CA ALA A 627 -5.30 13.62 29.63
C ALA A 627 -3.77 13.52 29.43
N ILE A 628 -3.13 12.48 29.98
CA ILE A 628 -1.71 12.18 29.74
C ILE A 628 -1.46 11.89 28.26
N LYS A 629 -2.30 11.08 27.61
CA LYS A 629 -2.19 10.84 26.16
C LYS A 629 -2.22 12.16 25.39
N PHE A 630 -3.27 12.97 25.59
CA PHE A 630 -3.42 14.25 24.90
C PHE A 630 -2.27 15.22 25.20
N ALA A 631 -1.74 15.21 26.43
CA ALA A 631 -0.58 16.02 26.78
C ALA A 631 0.69 15.59 26.03
N ILE A 632 0.92 14.28 25.86
CA ILE A 632 2.03 13.74 25.06
C ILE A 632 1.85 14.11 23.58
N ASP A 633 0.64 13.91 23.04
CA ASP A 633 0.30 14.23 21.64
C ASP A 633 0.52 15.72 21.35
N PHE A 634 0.23 16.61 22.32
CA PHE A 634 0.49 18.04 22.20
C PHE A 634 1.97 18.40 22.38
N ALA A 635 2.68 17.71 23.27
CA ALA A 635 4.06 18.02 23.60
C ALA A 635 5.07 17.59 22.52
N ILE A 636 4.78 16.54 21.76
CA ILE A 636 5.65 16.02 20.72
C ILE A 636 5.17 16.54 19.36
N PRO A 637 5.89 17.44 18.67
CA PRO A 637 5.44 17.92 17.38
C PRO A 637 5.56 16.83 16.31
N ASP A 638 4.52 16.69 15.48
CA ASP A 638 4.41 15.71 14.40
C ASP A 638 5.55 15.84 13.37
N VAL A 639 5.96 17.08 13.07
CA VAL A 639 7.00 17.41 12.10
C VAL A 639 8.33 17.68 12.82
N PRO A 640 9.43 17.01 12.45
CA PRO A 640 10.74 17.34 12.99
C PRO A 640 11.19 18.75 12.60
N HIS A 641 11.90 19.44 13.50
CA HIS A 641 12.33 20.83 13.30
C HIS A 641 13.17 21.04 12.02
N GLU A 642 14.01 20.08 11.66
CA GLU A 642 14.80 20.12 10.42
C GLU A 642 13.91 20.18 9.17
N VAL A 643 12.80 19.43 9.16
CA VAL A 643 11.84 19.40 8.05
C VAL A 643 11.03 20.69 8.02
N GLU A 644 10.62 21.19 9.18
CA GLU A 644 9.90 22.45 9.32
C GLU A 644 10.69 23.63 8.76
N ILE A 645 11.98 23.75 9.12
CA ILE A 645 12.88 24.78 8.58
C ILE A 645 12.99 24.64 7.06
N ALA A 646 13.14 23.42 6.56
CA ALA A 646 13.30 23.18 5.13
C ALA A 646 12.04 23.55 4.33
N GLN A 647 10.86 23.21 4.83
CA GLN A 647 9.58 23.63 4.23
C GLN A 647 9.43 25.15 4.27
N ALA A 648 9.71 25.78 5.41
CA ALA A 648 9.65 27.24 5.55
C ALA A 648 10.60 27.95 4.58
N ARG A 649 11.82 27.41 4.40
CA ARG A 649 12.80 27.91 3.44
C ARG A 649 12.30 27.77 2.00
N SER A 650 11.78 26.61 1.61
CA SER A 650 11.22 26.39 0.27
C SER A 650 10.06 27.35 -0.04
N LEU A 651 9.14 27.53 0.91
CA LEU A 651 8.04 28.49 0.79
C LEU A 651 8.53 29.94 0.66
N TYR A 652 9.55 30.32 1.44
CA TYR A 652 10.15 31.64 1.36
C TYR A 652 10.79 31.89 -0.02
N GLU A 653 11.55 30.93 -0.52
CA GLU A 653 12.20 31.01 -1.84
C GLU A 653 11.16 31.11 -2.97
N SER A 654 10.10 30.30 -2.93
CA SER A 654 8.97 30.36 -3.87
C SER A 654 8.28 31.74 -3.86
N SER A 655 8.04 32.30 -2.66
CA SER A 655 7.45 33.64 -2.51
C SER A 655 8.35 34.74 -3.07
N GLN A 656 9.67 34.64 -2.86
CA GLN A 656 10.65 35.60 -3.39
C GLN A 656 10.75 35.50 -4.91
N ALA A 657 10.75 34.29 -5.48
CA ALA A 657 10.74 34.08 -6.93
C ALA A 657 9.51 34.74 -7.58
N LEU A 658 8.32 34.50 -7.03
CA LEU A 658 7.08 35.13 -7.51
C LEU A 658 7.13 36.67 -7.40
N ARG A 659 7.73 37.21 -6.33
CA ARG A 659 7.91 38.67 -6.18
C ARG A 659 8.86 39.25 -7.23
N ARG A 660 9.96 38.56 -7.54
CA ARG A 660 10.91 38.97 -8.58
C ARG A 660 10.25 38.97 -9.95
N GLU A 661 9.57 37.88 -10.30
CA GLU A 661 8.83 37.77 -11.56
C GLU A 661 7.77 38.87 -11.70
N ARG A 662 7.02 39.17 -10.62
CA ARG A 662 6.05 40.28 -10.63
C ARG A 662 6.71 41.65 -10.80
N ARG A 663 7.92 41.87 -10.28
CA ARG A 663 8.67 43.11 -10.47
C ARG A 663 9.15 43.24 -11.92
N GLU A 664 9.72 42.17 -12.46
CA GLU A 664 10.18 42.11 -13.86
C GLU A 664 9.03 42.33 -14.84
N ARG A 665 7.89 41.66 -14.66
CA ARG A 665 6.69 41.88 -15.48
C ARG A 665 6.17 43.31 -15.42
N LYS A 666 6.30 44.00 -14.27
CA LYS A 666 5.93 45.42 -14.15
C LYS A 666 6.90 46.33 -14.88
N ILE A 667 8.19 46.02 -14.87
CA ILE A 667 9.21 46.76 -15.61
C ILE A 667 8.96 46.59 -17.12
N ASP A 668 8.79 45.35 -17.60
CA ASP A 668 8.53 45.05 -19.01
C ASP A 668 7.22 45.71 -19.51
N ASN A 669 6.14 45.65 -18.71
CA ASN A 669 4.91 46.36 -19.05
C ASN A 669 5.06 47.89 -19.00
N GLY A 670 5.87 48.42 -18.09
CA GLY A 670 6.20 49.83 -18.02
C GLY A 670 6.98 50.30 -19.25
N GLU A 671 8.02 49.57 -19.63
CA GLU A 671 8.82 49.83 -20.83
C GLU A 671 7.99 49.73 -22.11
N LYS A 672 7.12 48.71 -22.24
CA LYS A 672 6.16 48.58 -23.36
C LYS A 672 5.13 49.71 -23.42
N THR A 673 4.80 50.32 -22.29
CA THR A 673 3.89 51.48 -22.25
C THR A 673 4.63 52.75 -22.68
N ILE A 674 5.90 52.89 -22.28
CA ILE A 674 6.76 54.02 -22.70
C ILE A 674 7.14 53.94 -24.18
N THR A 675 7.34 52.75 -24.75
CA THR A 675 7.61 52.59 -26.20
C THR A 675 6.37 52.72 -27.09
N LYS A 676 5.16 52.64 -26.52
CA LYS A 676 3.89 52.88 -27.24
C LYS A 676 3.44 54.34 -27.23
N LEU A 677 3.96 55.14 -26.29
CA LEU A 677 3.78 56.59 -26.23
C LEU A 677 4.85 57.27 -27.08
#